data_AF-A0A1F8MZK7-F1
#
_entry.id   AF-A0A1F8MZK7-F1
#
_cell.length_a   1.000
_cell.length_b   1.000
_cell.length_c   1.000
_cell.angle_alpha   90.00
_cell.angle_beta   90.00
_cell.angle_gamma   90.00
#
_symmetry.space_group_name_H-M   'P 1'
#
loop_
_entity.id
_entity.type
_entity.pdbx_description
1 polymer ?
#
loop_
_entity_poly.entity_id
_entity_poly.type
_entity_poly.pdbx_seq_one_letter_code
_entity_poly.pdbx_strand_id
1 'polypeptide(L)'
;MTWIHVLIAGLDLYLLISLGPWIALQFVEWLLHRPQNLLASARERLQTLHETERMQRALWPEEPRPGRYHDPDRVAQEQLAALHETIAQARKLEPTLSEYFPLALNLLDILCLRSWRPLRQALAAYRDSRALQVLLDAVDDNLSVLKEQQRIGQDIPSQARAHLNETRAEVARLTAILETEQQAGTAGLEQMREQLEATNAEAEAALAALSQAQPSETPLVVYEIDQFFELAKPSIEEMDRYLTQVIAERSRAQNLVARIESSLKLAEERWGGLKSRGAKEPTLENELPALWSSVAGPMSLVKERTLAAYQRILEEAASIQTRIERFMNQLDALEEAMTRSKEAVTGDVQLLGQAQAIYDDLAAQTPTLEANQSRDLIEKAAESYAEAERQRAQGTLESYHTAIIAAETAMKLLSEAQEGLAALPEMASEARQLLDALSANTLDDWRNRTFRVREQLQVYSQHWNAGLAKSAEETTSQLDQVEKNLEQLAPDIHYQRRFLQSELPKALEILSRARDSGEQAEAMIAALENEVERLNRARHDLEDALQELGSEDLPETRRLSQYMLPELKDRLDALEAHLQQQSTALQDPSQVNYDEALGEWLPRIRQELKELRLEHANSLRRYGLALEDAIRRIDRQWTRLERLGPEDPPIAEQDIEQLEADVTAWKEEAERATESPLLLRDLLGRRVAALEERIEAIQSQIKEGRDQLESLAREYRQHAQATHALRDKIRQMLSESEWDHIDWSIEESERAWEDAVKQERASHSAQDLASASDQLQRAVNAAERAEQLHSRTEHQVSSALTRLDEELYEVVSALERCERRADQLGERGMPEEAIKIEALCRRAERNVEMAKSATTFEDALAYLRESKEILSRI
;
A
#
# COMPACT_ATOMS: atom_id res chain seq x y z
N MET A 1 18.92 -60.95 -35.34
CA MET A 1 18.02 -59.81 -35.65
C MET A 1 18.58 -58.43 -35.24
N THR A 2 19.83 -58.30 -34.75
CA THR A 2 20.43 -56.98 -34.43
C THR A 2 21.35 -56.42 -35.53
N TRP A 3 21.81 -57.25 -36.46
CA TRP A 3 22.69 -56.81 -37.56
C TRP A 3 22.00 -55.96 -38.64
N ILE A 4 20.69 -56.13 -38.85
CA ILE A 4 19.95 -55.39 -39.89
C ILE A 4 19.78 -53.91 -39.50
N HIS A 5 19.57 -53.60 -38.23
CA HIS A 5 19.38 -52.20 -37.77
C HIS A 5 20.70 -51.40 -37.79
N VAL A 6 21.83 -52.05 -37.53
CA VAL A 6 23.15 -51.43 -37.72
C VAL A 6 23.44 -51.15 -39.20
N LEU A 7 22.98 -52.05 -40.08
CA LEU A 7 23.09 -51.87 -41.54
C LEU A 7 22.24 -50.70 -42.04
N ILE A 8 21.00 -50.54 -41.54
CA ILE A 8 20.12 -49.42 -41.90
C ILE A 8 20.70 -48.10 -41.37
N ALA A 9 21.13 -48.02 -40.11
CA ALA A 9 21.75 -46.81 -39.56
C ALA A 9 23.05 -46.44 -40.29
N GLY A 10 23.84 -47.42 -40.73
CA GLY A 10 25.02 -47.20 -41.57
C GLY A 10 24.67 -46.64 -42.96
N LEU A 11 23.55 -47.10 -43.54
CA LEU A 11 23.10 -46.66 -44.86
C LEU A 11 22.48 -45.25 -44.81
N ASP A 12 21.72 -44.93 -43.76
CA ASP A 12 21.20 -43.57 -43.51
C ASP A 12 22.33 -42.57 -43.25
N LEU A 13 23.33 -42.95 -42.44
CA LEU A 13 24.52 -42.10 -42.22
C LEU A 13 25.30 -41.89 -43.51
N TYR A 14 25.44 -42.92 -44.35
CA TYR A 14 26.09 -42.81 -45.65
C TYR A 14 25.31 -41.89 -46.62
N LEU A 15 23.98 -41.99 -46.66
CA LEU A 15 23.12 -41.08 -47.44
C LEU A 15 23.22 -39.64 -46.94
N LEU A 16 23.28 -39.42 -45.62
CA LEU A 16 23.37 -38.06 -45.06
C LEU A 16 24.72 -37.41 -45.38
N ILE A 17 25.82 -38.16 -45.27
CA ILE A 17 27.17 -37.67 -45.57
C ILE A 17 27.38 -37.45 -47.09
N SER A 18 26.64 -38.16 -47.95
CA SER A 18 26.73 -38.01 -49.42
C SER A 18 25.78 -36.97 -50.00
N LEU A 19 24.50 -36.99 -49.62
CA LEU A 19 23.47 -36.09 -50.16
C LEU A 19 23.50 -34.71 -49.48
N GLY A 20 23.76 -34.64 -48.16
CA GLY A 20 23.75 -33.39 -47.39
C GLY A 20 24.67 -32.28 -47.93
N PRO A 21 25.94 -32.57 -48.26
CA PRO A 21 26.87 -31.59 -48.82
C PRO A 21 26.46 -31.11 -50.22
N TRP A 22 25.77 -31.95 -50.99
CA TRP A 22 25.24 -31.55 -52.29
C TRP A 22 24.06 -30.58 -52.13
N ILE A 23 23.15 -30.82 -51.18
CA ILE A 23 22.06 -29.88 -50.85
C ILE A 23 22.64 -28.54 -50.37
N ALA A 24 23.65 -28.57 -49.48
CA ALA A 24 24.33 -27.36 -49.03
C ALA A 24 25.03 -26.63 -50.20
N LEU A 25 25.61 -27.37 -51.14
CA LEU A 25 26.24 -26.80 -52.33
C LEU A 25 25.21 -26.08 -53.19
N GLN A 26 24.05 -26.70 -53.44
CA GLN A 26 22.96 -26.07 -54.18
C GLN A 26 22.43 -24.80 -53.49
N PHE A 27 22.37 -24.78 -52.15
CA PHE A 27 21.95 -23.60 -51.41
C PHE A 27 22.96 -22.44 -51.49
N VAL A 28 24.26 -22.75 -51.37
CA VAL A 28 25.34 -21.74 -51.49
C VAL A 28 25.45 -21.26 -52.93
N GLU A 29 25.34 -22.15 -53.91
CA GLU A 29 25.27 -21.80 -55.33
C GLU A 29 24.05 -20.93 -55.62
N TRP A 30 22.88 -21.21 -55.03
CA TRP A 30 21.71 -20.35 -55.14
C TRP A 30 21.92 -18.96 -54.54
N LEU A 31 22.57 -18.85 -53.38
CA LEU A 31 22.92 -17.56 -52.79
C LEU A 31 23.94 -16.77 -53.62
N LEU A 32 24.90 -17.47 -54.24
CA LEU A 32 25.84 -16.91 -55.20
C LEU A 32 25.17 -16.57 -56.55
N HIS A 33 24.08 -17.26 -56.91
CA HIS A 33 23.38 -17.07 -58.18
C HIS A 33 22.24 -16.06 -58.13
N ARG A 34 21.67 -15.79 -56.94
CA ARG A 34 20.64 -14.75 -56.74
C ARG A 34 21.07 -13.36 -57.23
N PRO A 35 22.38 -13.04 -57.24
CA PRO A 35 22.91 -11.88 -57.92
C PRO A 35 23.87 -12.30 -59.05
N GLN A 36 23.41 -13.08 -60.03
CA GLN A 36 24.22 -13.53 -61.18
C GLN A 36 24.85 -12.40 -62.03
N ASN A 37 24.55 -11.13 -61.75
CA ASN A 37 25.22 -9.97 -62.35
C ASN A 37 26.28 -9.31 -61.45
N LEU A 38 26.50 -9.75 -60.20
CA LEU A 38 27.40 -9.04 -59.27
C LEU A 38 28.88 -9.12 -59.64
N LEU A 39 29.41 -10.26 -60.11
CA LEU A 39 30.84 -10.36 -60.41
C LEU A 39 31.23 -9.63 -61.70
N ALA A 40 30.38 -9.71 -62.74
CA ALA A 40 30.59 -8.96 -63.97
C ALA A 40 30.44 -7.45 -63.74
N SER A 41 29.40 -7.01 -63.02
CA SER A 41 29.19 -5.60 -62.70
C SER A 41 30.20 -5.05 -61.69
N ALA A 42 30.65 -5.84 -60.70
CA ALA A 42 31.68 -5.41 -59.76
C ALA A 42 33.04 -5.23 -60.45
N ARG A 43 33.35 -6.06 -61.46
CA ARG A 43 34.58 -5.92 -62.25
C ARG A 43 34.56 -4.67 -63.11
N GLU A 44 33.47 -4.42 -63.82
CA GLU A 44 33.29 -3.20 -64.60
C GLU A 44 33.32 -1.97 -63.68
N ARG A 45 32.64 -2.04 -62.53
CA ARG A 45 32.63 -0.97 -61.53
C ARG A 45 34.02 -0.70 -60.95
N LEU A 46 34.79 -1.72 -60.59
CA LEU A 46 36.18 -1.54 -60.13
C LEU A 46 37.07 -0.88 -61.20
N GLN A 47 36.87 -1.19 -62.48
CA GLN A 47 37.59 -0.53 -63.57
C GLN A 47 37.20 0.95 -63.66
N THR A 48 35.90 1.26 -63.64
CA THR A 48 35.43 2.66 -63.63
C THR A 48 35.92 3.42 -62.40
N LEU A 49 35.95 2.78 -61.23
CA LEU A 49 36.41 3.40 -59.99
C LEU A 49 37.91 3.70 -60.03
N HIS A 50 38.71 2.79 -60.57
CA HIS A 50 40.14 3.02 -60.79
C HIS A 50 40.41 4.17 -61.79
N GLU A 51 39.57 4.31 -62.81
CA GLU A 51 39.63 5.46 -63.73
C GLU A 51 39.23 6.75 -63.03
N THR A 52 38.17 6.75 -62.21
CA THR A 52 37.77 7.93 -61.43
C THR A 52 38.82 8.32 -60.39
N GLU A 53 39.49 7.37 -59.75
CA GLU A 53 40.59 7.63 -58.82
C GLU A 53 41.74 8.33 -59.53
N ARG A 54 42.13 7.84 -60.73
CA ARG A 54 43.16 8.50 -61.56
C ARG A 54 42.75 9.91 -61.97
N MET A 55 41.49 10.11 -62.37
CA MET A 55 40.98 11.43 -62.72
C MET A 55 40.99 12.38 -61.53
N GLN A 56 40.52 11.93 -60.37
CA GLN A 56 40.52 12.73 -59.14
C GLN A 56 41.94 13.05 -58.71
N ARG A 57 42.87 12.09 -58.71
CA ARG A 57 44.28 12.33 -58.38
C ARG A 57 44.95 13.38 -59.27
N ALA A 58 44.52 13.53 -60.53
CA ALA A 58 45.05 14.55 -61.43
C ALA A 58 44.51 15.97 -61.14
N LEU A 59 43.39 16.10 -60.42
CA LEU A 59 42.78 17.40 -60.08
C LEU A 59 43.38 18.05 -58.84
N TRP A 60 43.97 17.25 -57.95
CA TRP A 60 44.49 17.70 -56.67
C TRP A 60 46.02 17.84 -56.72
N PRO A 61 46.58 18.95 -56.21
CA PRO A 61 48.03 19.13 -56.17
C PRO A 61 48.69 18.12 -55.20
N GLU A 62 49.97 17.82 -55.40
CA GLU A 62 50.70 16.88 -54.53
C GLU A 62 51.04 17.48 -53.15
N GLU A 63 51.15 18.80 -53.05
CA GLU A 63 51.28 19.54 -51.79
C GLU A 63 50.10 20.50 -51.64
N PRO A 64 49.50 20.62 -50.43
CA PRO A 64 48.35 21.49 -50.21
C PRO A 64 48.73 22.96 -50.36
N ARG A 65 47.95 23.71 -51.15
CA ARG A 65 48.23 25.14 -51.45
C ARG A 65 48.08 26.01 -50.18
N PRO A 66 48.80 27.14 -50.05
CA PRO A 66 48.72 27.99 -48.87
C PRO A 66 47.38 28.75 -48.75
N GLY A 67 47.11 29.30 -47.56
CA GLY A 67 45.92 30.09 -47.28
C GLY A 67 44.63 29.27 -47.23
N ARG A 68 43.52 29.85 -47.70
CA ARG A 68 42.18 29.22 -47.66
C ARG A 68 42.08 27.88 -48.40
N TYR A 69 43.02 27.57 -49.30
CA TYR A 69 43.07 26.31 -50.03
C TYR A 69 43.71 25.15 -49.26
N HIS A 70 44.41 25.43 -48.16
CA HIS A 70 45.24 24.45 -47.47
C HIS A 70 44.44 23.27 -46.90
N ASP A 71 43.39 23.57 -46.13
CA ASP A 71 42.60 22.54 -45.47
C ASP A 71 41.80 21.67 -46.46
N PRO A 72 41.09 22.23 -47.47
CA PRO A 72 40.42 21.41 -48.48
C PRO A 72 41.37 20.49 -49.24
N ASP A 73 42.55 21.00 -49.63
CA ASP A 73 43.55 20.20 -50.35
C ASP A 73 44.09 19.05 -49.47
N ARG A 74 44.39 19.30 -48.18
CA ARG A 74 44.89 18.27 -47.26
C ARG A 74 43.88 17.14 -47.06
N VAL A 75 42.61 17.49 -46.82
CA VAL A 75 41.54 16.49 -46.65
C VAL A 75 41.36 15.69 -47.92
N ALA A 76 41.40 16.33 -49.10
CA ALA A 76 41.29 15.62 -50.36
C ALA A 76 42.44 14.64 -50.58
N GLN A 77 43.68 15.00 -50.23
CA GLN A 77 44.83 14.08 -50.33
C GLN A 77 44.69 12.85 -49.43
N GLU A 78 44.26 13.03 -48.18
CA GLU A 78 44.03 11.92 -47.23
C GLU A 78 42.96 10.95 -47.77
N GLN A 79 41.87 11.48 -48.33
CA GLN A 79 40.78 10.66 -48.89
C GLN A 79 41.18 9.96 -50.20
N LEU A 80 42.00 10.59 -51.04
CA LEU A 80 42.57 9.95 -52.22
C LEU A 80 43.48 8.77 -51.86
N ALA A 81 44.29 8.91 -50.80
CA ALA A 81 45.14 7.82 -50.35
C ALA A 81 44.31 6.62 -49.84
N ALA A 82 43.26 6.88 -49.06
CA ALA A 82 42.33 5.85 -48.59
C ALA A 82 41.57 5.17 -49.74
N LEU A 83 41.14 5.94 -50.74
CA LEU A 83 40.51 5.45 -51.95
C LEU A 83 41.44 4.50 -52.74
N HIS A 84 42.71 4.86 -52.91
CA HIS A 84 43.69 4.02 -53.59
C HIS A 84 43.88 2.67 -52.89
N GLU A 85 44.02 2.68 -51.55
CA GLU A 85 44.23 1.47 -50.77
C GLU A 85 43.02 0.53 -50.83
N THR A 86 41.82 1.08 -50.68
CA THR A 86 40.56 0.29 -50.72
C THR A 86 40.33 -0.35 -52.08
N ILE A 87 40.59 0.38 -53.18
CA ILE A 87 40.54 -0.18 -54.55
C ILE A 87 41.58 -1.30 -54.73
N ALA A 88 42.81 -1.12 -54.23
CA ALA A 88 43.86 -2.13 -54.33
C ALA A 88 43.50 -3.41 -53.55
N GLN A 89 42.86 -3.30 -52.38
CA GLN A 89 42.37 -4.45 -51.61
C GLN A 89 41.23 -5.17 -52.34
N ALA A 90 40.26 -4.42 -52.88
CA ALA A 90 39.14 -4.98 -53.63
C ALA A 90 39.62 -5.79 -54.86
N ARG A 91 40.65 -5.30 -55.55
CA ARG A 91 41.22 -5.97 -56.73
C ARG A 91 41.91 -7.30 -56.41
N LYS A 92 42.46 -7.47 -55.20
CA LYS A 92 43.08 -8.75 -54.78
C LYS A 92 42.07 -9.89 -54.68
N LEU A 93 40.79 -9.60 -54.47
CA LEU A 93 39.71 -10.58 -54.33
C LEU A 93 39.08 -10.98 -55.69
N GLU A 94 39.36 -10.23 -56.75
CA GLU A 94 38.84 -10.45 -58.11
C GLU A 94 39.23 -11.83 -58.72
N PRO A 95 40.50 -12.28 -58.69
CA PRO A 95 40.89 -13.52 -59.36
C PRO A 95 40.23 -14.77 -58.75
N THR A 96 40.16 -14.86 -57.41
CA THR A 96 39.54 -15.99 -56.70
C THR A 96 38.05 -16.13 -57.00
N LEU A 97 37.36 -15.01 -57.24
CA LEU A 97 35.94 -15.02 -57.61
C LEU A 97 35.73 -15.35 -59.09
N SER A 98 36.66 -14.97 -59.96
CA SER A 98 36.57 -15.20 -61.41
C SER A 98 36.81 -16.65 -61.86
N GLU A 99 37.54 -17.43 -61.05
CA GLU A 99 37.85 -18.85 -61.36
C GLU A 99 36.77 -19.83 -60.88
N TYR A 100 35.75 -19.36 -60.16
CA TYR A 100 34.70 -20.22 -59.63
C TYR A 100 33.62 -20.53 -60.71
N PHE A 101 33.45 -21.81 -61.05
CA PHE A 101 32.41 -22.30 -61.95
C PHE A 101 31.56 -23.38 -61.26
N PRO A 102 30.21 -23.31 -61.32
CA PRO A 102 29.35 -24.32 -60.72
C PRO A 102 29.49 -25.66 -61.47
N LEU A 103 29.79 -26.75 -60.75
CA LEU A 103 29.89 -28.08 -61.35
C LEU A 103 28.57 -28.84 -61.20
N ALA A 104 27.97 -29.26 -62.31
CA ALA A 104 26.83 -30.17 -62.31
C ALA A 104 27.28 -31.59 -61.95
N LEU A 105 26.94 -32.06 -60.75
CA LEU A 105 27.25 -33.42 -60.29
C LEU A 105 26.09 -34.37 -60.57
N ASN A 106 26.39 -35.53 -61.17
CA ASN A 106 25.41 -36.59 -61.39
C ASN A 106 25.15 -37.39 -60.10
N LEU A 107 24.01 -38.09 -60.00
CA LEU A 107 23.59 -38.87 -58.83
C LEU A 107 24.65 -39.86 -58.32
N LEU A 108 25.41 -40.46 -59.23
CA LEU A 108 26.49 -41.39 -58.92
C LEU A 108 27.69 -40.69 -58.23
N ASP A 109 28.02 -39.47 -58.63
CA ASP A 109 29.09 -38.68 -58.03
C ASP A 109 28.71 -38.14 -56.64
N ILE A 110 27.42 -37.81 -56.45
CA ILE A 110 26.86 -37.39 -55.17
C ILE A 110 27.01 -38.53 -54.15
N LEU A 111 26.56 -39.74 -54.51
CA LEU A 111 26.68 -40.91 -53.64
C LEU A 111 28.14 -41.29 -53.37
N CYS A 112 29.06 -41.08 -54.33
CA CYS A 112 30.51 -41.27 -54.14
C CYS A 112 31.20 -40.16 -53.31
N LEU A 113 30.44 -39.32 -52.58
CA LEU A 113 30.96 -38.29 -51.65
C LEU A 113 31.77 -37.17 -52.32
N ARG A 114 31.68 -36.99 -53.64
CA ARG A 114 32.49 -36.00 -54.39
C ARG A 114 31.97 -34.56 -54.29
N SER A 115 30.82 -34.34 -53.65
CA SER A 115 30.18 -33.03 -53.46
C SER A 115 30.87 -32.10 -52.45
N TRP A 116 31.74 -32.62 -51.57
CA TRP A 116 32.40 -31.83 -50.52
C TRP A 116 33.42 -30.81 -51.02
N ARG A 117 34.19 -31.15 -52.06
CA ARG A 117 35.19 -30.26 -52.63
C ARG A 117 34.56 -29.03 -53.31
N PRO A 118 33.57 -29.17 -54.21
CA PRO A 118 32.89 -28.01 -54.78
C PRO A 118 32.16 -27.17 -53.73
N LEU A 119 31.60 -27.79 -52.67
CA LEU A 119 30.96 -27.03 -51.57
C LEU A 119 31.94 -26.05 -50.89
N ARG A 120 33.17 -26.49 -50.59
CA ARG A 120 34.18 -25.61 -49.98
C ARG A 120 34.59 -24.47 -50.92
N GLN A 121 34.69 -24.75 -52.23
CA GLN A 121 35.00 -23.73 -53.22
C GLN A 121 33.88 -22.69 -53.33
N ALA A 122 32.62 -23.13 -53.32
CA ALA A 122 31.44 -22.26 -53.32
C ALA A 122 31.39 -21.35 -52.07
N LEU A 123 31.63 -21.92 -50.87
CA LEU A 123 31.63 -21.14 -49.62
C LEU A 123 32.73 -20.09 -49.57
N ALA A 124 33.93 -20.41 -50.07
CA ALA A 124 35.03 -19.44 -50.16
C ALA A 124 34.67 -18.28 -51.11
N ALA A 125 34.13 -18.60 -52.28
CA ALA A 125 33.68 -17.59 -53.24
C ALA A 125 32.55 -16.71 -52.66
N TYR A 126 31.62 -17.27 -51.90
CA TYR A 126 30.56 -16.49 -51.26
C TYR A 126 31.11 -15.49 -50.25
N ARG A 127 32.06 -15.90 -49.41
CA ARG A 127 32.69 -15.00 -48.43
C ARG A 127 33.43 -13.86 -49.11
N ASP A 128 34.23 -14.18 -50.12
CA ASP A 128 35.05 -13.20 -50.83
C ASP A 128 34.16 -12.20 -51.61
N SER A 129 33.00 -12.63 -52.12
CA SER A 129 32.03 -11.73 -52.78
C SER A 129 31.41 -10.70 -51.82
N ARG A 130 31.15 -11.07 -50.55
CA ARG A 130 30.63 -10.14 -49.55
C ARG A 130 31.69 -9.13 -49.13
N ALA A 131 32.93 -9.57 -48.96
CA ALA A 131 34.04 -8.67 -48.64
C ALA A 131 34.26 -7.64 -49.75
N LEU A 132 34.12 -8.05 -51.01
CA LEU A 132 34.21 -7.15 -52.16
C LEU A 132 33.11 -6.06 -52.14
N GLN A 133 31.87 -6.38 -51.77
CA GLN A 133 30.79 -5.39 -51.69
C GLN A 133 31.07 -4.30 -50.64
N VAL A 134 31.52 -4.70 -49.45
CA VAL A 134 31.84 -3.74 -48.38
C VAL A 134 32.96 -2.79 -48.80
N LEU A 135 33.97 -3.30 -49.51
CA LEU A 135 35.05 -2.46 -50.03
C LEU A 135 34.58 -1.50 -51.12
N LEU A 136 33.60 -1.89 -51.95
CA LEU A 136 33.02 -1.02 -52.97
C LEU A 136 32.20 0.12 -52.37
N ASP A 137 31.43 -0.15 -51.30
CA ASP A 137 30.66 0.90 -50.60
C ASP A 137 31.61 1.94 -49.96
N ALA A 138 32.70 1.47 -49.33
CA ALA A 138 33.72 2.36 -48.75
C ALA A 138 34.41 3.25 -49.81
N VAL A 139 34.56 2.74 -51.04
CA VAL A 139 35.11 3.51 -52.17
C VAL A 139 34.16 4.64 -52.60
N ASP A 140 32.85 4.38 -52.66
CA ASP A 140 31.86 5.39 -53.04
C ASP A 140 31.78 6.53 -52.00
N ASP A 141 31.88 6.21 -50.71
CA ASP A 141 31.91 7.20 -49.63
C ASP A 141 33.11 8.15 -49.77
N ASN A 142 34.32 7.61 -49.97
CA ASN A 142 35.53 8.43 -50.15
C ASN A 142 35.44 9.35 -51.38
N LEU A 143 34.84 8.88 -52.48
CA LEU A 143 34.62 9.69 -53.68
C LEU A 143 33.63 10.84 -53.45
N SER A 144 32.63 10.65 -52.58
CA SER A 144 31.66 11.71 -52.27
C SER A 144 32.32 12.88 -51.52
N VAL A 145 33.20 12.58 -50.56
CA VAL A 145 33.94 13.59 -49.79
C VAL A 145 34.87 14.38 -50.70
N LEU A 146 35.56 13.72 -51.64
CA LEU A 146 36.43 14.38 -52.61
C LEU A 146 35.68 15.39 -53.49
N LYS A 147 34.46 15.05 -53.94
CA LYS A 147 33.63 15.97 -54.74
C LYS A 147 33.21 17.21 -53.95
N GLU A 148 32.91 17.05 -52.66
CA GLU A 148 32.54 18.20 -51.81
C GLU A 148 33.73 19.14 -51.59
N GLN A 149 34.91 18.59 -51.30
CA GLN A 149 36.12 19.43 -51.18
C GLN A 149 36.43 20.15 -52.48
N GLN A 150 36.20 19.52 -53.64
CA GLN A 150 36.39 20.17 -54.94
C GLN A 150 35.49 21.40 -55.09
N ARG A 151 34.22 21.29 -54.64
CA ARG A 151 33.28 22.41 -54.66
C ARG A 151 33.74 23.55 -53.77
N ILE A 152 34.18 23.24 -52.55
CA ILE A 152 34.72 24.24 -51.61
C ILE A 152 35.89 24.99 -52.24
N GLY A 153 36.84 24.27 -52.86
CA GLY A 153 37.98 24.88 -53.56
C GLY A 153 37.57 25.82 -54.70
N GLN A 154 36.48 25.53 -55.42
CA GLN A 154 35.98 26.36 -56.51
C GLN A 154 35.34 27.67 -56.03
N ASP A 155 34.75 27.69 -54.83
CA ASP A 155 34.02 28.85 -54.32
C ASP A 155 34.93 29.91 -53.65
N ILE A 156 36.16 29.54 -53.24
CA ILE A 156 37.10 30.43 -52.52
C ILE A 156 37.34 31.79 -53.22
N PRO A 157 37.57 31.88 -54.56
CA PRO A 157 37.82 33.17 -55.21
C PRO A 157 36.61 34.11 -55.16
N SER A 158 35.39 33.56 -55.19
CA SER A 158 34.17 34.37 -55.09
C SER A 158 34.04 34.99 -53.70
N GLN A 159 34.43 34.27 -52.65
CA GLN A 159 34.43 34.76 -51.28
C GLN A 159 35.47 35.86 -51.07
N ALA A 160 36.69 35.69 -51.61
CA ALA A 160 37.71 36.73 -51.54
C ALA A 160 37.27 38.04 -52.24
N ARG A 161 36.58 37.94 -53.39
CA ARG A 161 35.98 39.13 -54.05
C ARG A 161 34.90 39.80 -53.19
N ALA A 162 34.06 39.00 -52.52
CA ALA A 162 33.02 39.55 -51.65
C ALA A 162 33.63 40.35 -50.49
N HIS A 163 34.64 39.80 -49.82
CA HIS A 163 35.33 40.48 -48.72
C HIS A 163 36.00 41.79 -49.17
N LEU A 164 36.59 41.83 -50.37
CA LEU A 164 37.24 43.04 -50.87
C LEU A 164 36.23 44.16 -51.16
N ASN A 165 35.06 43.82 -51.68
CA ASN A 165 33.98 44.79 -51.88
C ASN A 165 33.41 45.31 -50.56
N GLU A 166 33.35 44.47 -49.53
CA GLU A 166 32.95 44.88 -48.18
C GLU A 166 33.92 45.91 -47.59
N THR A 167 35.24 45.65 -47.67
CA THR A 167 36.26 46.60 -47.21
C THR A 167 36.16 47.95 -47.92
N ARG A 168 35.91 47.96 -49.24
CA ARG A 168 35.72 49.21 -50.00
C ARG A 168 34.49 50.00 -49.57
N ALA A 169 33.38 49.32 -49.31
CA ALA A 169 32.16 49.96 -48.82
C ALA A 169 32.38 50.60 -47.45
N GLU A 170 33.13 49.92 -46.56
CA GLU A 170 33.45 50.43 -45.24
C GLU A 170 34.37 51.66 -45.30
N VAL A 171 35.41 51.62 -46.13
CA VAL A 171 36.28 52.79 -46.35
C VAL A 171 35.48 53.99 -46.88
N ALA A 172 34.59 53.77 -47.86
CA ALA A 172 33.73 54.84 -48.38
C ALA A 172 32.78 55.42 -47.32
N ARG A 173 32.25 54.58 -46.42
CA ARG A 173 31.45 55.01 -45.26
C ARG A 173 32.25 55.94 -44.36
N LEU A 174 33.47 55.56 -44.00
CA LEU A 174 34.33 56.36 -43.13
C LEU A 174 34.75 57.69 -43.77
N THR A 175 35.03 57.69 -45.07
CA THR A 175 35.34 58.94 -45.80
C THR A 175 34.16 59.91 -45.76
N ALA A 176 32.92 59.43 -45.97
CA ALA A 176 31.74 60.27 -45.87
C ALA A 176 31.54 60.85 -44.46
N ILE A 177 31.77 60.05 -43.41
CA ILE A 177 31.70 60.51 -42.02
C ILE A 177 32.76 61.60 -41.77
N LEU A 178 34.00 61.38 -42.23
CA LEU A 178 35.08 62.34 -42.08
C LEU A 178 34.76 63.69 -42.75
N GLU A 179 34.19 63.67 -43.96
CA GLU A 179 33.76 64.89 -44.66
C GLU A 179 32.69 65.65 -43.89
N THR A 180 31.71 64.95 -43.31
CA THR A 180 30.67 65.60 -42.50
C THR A 180 31.23 66.29 -41.25
N GLU A 181 32.24 65.71 -40.60
CA GLU A 181 32.88 66.33 -39.44
C GLU A 181 33.82 67.48 -39.80
N GLN A 182 34.50 67.42 -40.95
CA GLN A 182 35.21 68.58 -41.48
C GLN A 182 34.26 69.74 -41.78
N GLN A 183 33.07 69.46 -42.34
CA GLN A 183 32.02 70.47 -42.55
C GLN A 183 31.46 71.02 -41.23
N ALA A 184 31.37 70.19 -40.19
CA ALA A 184 31.03 70.63 -38.82
C ALA A 184 32.13 71.51 -38.19
N GLY A 185 33.31 71.60 -38.82
CA GLY A 185 34.39 72.51 -38.46
C GLY A 185 35.40 71.92 -37.48
N THR A 186 35.45 70.61 -37.31
CA THR A 186 36.45 69.92 -36.48
C THR A 186 37.79 69.86 -37.21
N ALA A 187 38.88 70.35 -36.59
CA ALA A 187 40.22 70.40 -37.20
C ALA A 187 41.09 69.18 -36.84
N GLY A 188 42.00 68.76 -37.74
CA GLY A 188 43.04 67.75 -37.49
C GLY A 188 42.75 66.33 -37.98
N LEU A 189 41.90 66.15 -39.00
CA LEU A 189 41.46 64.85 -39.54
C LEU A 189 42.13 64.47 -40.87
N GLU A 190 43.06 65.28 -41.36
CA GLU A 190 43.62 65.21 -42.71
C GLU A 190 44.46 63.95 -42.96
N GLN A 191 45.26 63.54 -41.96
CA GLN A 191 46.07 62.32 -42.04
C GLN A 191 45.20 61.05 -42.17
N MET A 192 44.01 61.05 -41.57
CA MET A 192 43.08 59.92 -41.64
C MET A 192 42.43 59.79 -43.01
N ARG A 193 42.15 60.92 -43.67
CA ARG A 193 41.66 60.92 -45.06
C ARG A 193 42.67 60.28 -46.00
N GLU A 194 43.95 60.65 -45.88
CA GLU A 194 45.02 60.09 -46.72
C GLU A 194 45.16 58.57 -46.54
N GLN A 195 45.00 58.06 -45.30
CA GLN A 195 45.04 56.61 -45.01
C GLN A 195 43.83 55.85 -45.56
N LEU A 196 42.62 56.42 -45.47
CA LEU A 196 41.42 55.82 -46.08
C LEU A 196 41.52 55.77 -47.61
N GLU A 197 42.02 56.83 -48.25
CA GLU A 197 42.22 56.84 -49.70
C GLU A 197 43.24 55.78 -50.15
N ALA A 198 44.35 55.62 -49.42
CA ALA A 198 45.35 54.59 -49.70
C ALA A 198 44.79 53.17 -49.58
N THR A 199 44.05 52.87 -48.50
CA THR A 199 43.45 51.54 -48.29
C THR A 199 42.38 51.20 -49.33
N ASN A 200 41.58 52.17 -49.79
CA ASN A 200 40.63 51.93 -50.89
C ASN A 200 41.36 51.61 -52.21
N ALA A 201 42.45 52.33 -52.51
CA ALA A 201 43.23 52.09 -53.73
C ALA A 201 43.86 50.69 -53.75
N GLU A 202 44.39 50.22 -52.61
CA GLU A 202 44.94 48.87 -52.48
C GLU A 202 43.86 47.78 -52.63
N ALA A 203 42.67 47.98 -52.04
CA ALA A 203 41.54 47.05 -52.20
C ALA A 203 41.05 46.97 -53.65
N GLU A 204 41.04 48.09 -54.39
CA GLU A 204 40.72 48.12 -55.82
C GLU A 204 41.76 47.37 -56.66
N ALA A 205 43.04 47.56 -56.37
CA ALA A 205 44.13 46.85 -57.04
C ALA A 205 44.04 45.33 -56.82
N ALA A 206 43.73 44.90 -55.59
CA ALA A 206 43.52 43.52 -55.22
C ALA A 206 42.32 42.87 -55.95
N LEU A 207 41.20 43.60 -56.07
CA LEU A 207 40.03 43.15 -56.86
C LEU A 207 40.38 42.98 -58.33
N ALA A 208 41.13 43.93 -58.89
CA ALA A 208 41.58 43.88 -60.28
C ALA A 208 42.49 42.66 -60.51
N ALA A 209 43.45 42.40 -59.62
CA ALA A 209 44.34 41.24 -59.68
C ALA A 209 43.55 39.92 -59.66
N LEU A 210 42.59 39.77 -58.74
CA LEU A 210 41.76 38.56 -58.66
C LEU A 210 40.80 38.38 -59.85
N SER A 211 40.45 39.47 -60.55
CA SER A 211 39.62 39.40 -61.76
C SER A 211 40.39 38.95 -63.00
N GLN A 212 41.70 39.23 -63.05
CA GLN A 212 42.58 38.94 -64.20
C GLN A 212 43.43 37.68 -64.03
N ALA A 213 43.52 37.13 -62.81
CA ALA A 213 44.32 35.95 -62.50
C ALA A 213 43.88 34.69 -63.29
N GLN A 214 44.87 33.94 -63.81
CA GLN A 214 44.60 32.64 -64.41
C GLN A 214 44.28 31.58 -63.33
N PRO A 215 43.59 30.47 -63.65
CA PRO A 215 43.20 29.46 -62.65
C PRO A 215 44.37 28.87 -61.84
N SER A 216 45.57 28.80 -62.41
CA SER A 216 46.78 28.35 -61.72
C SER A 216 47.36 29.37 -60.74
N GLU A 217 47.14 30.67 -60.99
CA GLU A 217 47.68 31.79 -60.19
C GLU A 217 46.69 32.26 -59.11
N THR A 218 45.41 31.91 -59.28
CA THR A 218 44.32 32.31 -58.37
C THR A 218 44.61 32.01 -56.89
N PRO A 219 45.16 30.85 -56.50
CA PRO A 219 45.45 30.58 -55.08
C PRO A 219 46.49 31.53 -54.47
N LEU A 220 47.52 31.92 -55.24
CA LEU A 220 48.55 32.86 -54.78
C LEU A 220 47.96 34.27 -54.61
N VAL A 221 47.17 34.72 -55.58
CA VAL A 221 46.49 36.02 -55.51
C VAL A 221 45.51 36.07 -54.34
N VAL A 222 44.76 34.99 -54.07
CA VAL A 222 43.89 34.91 -52.89
C VAL A 222 44.70 34.98 -51.59
N TYR A 223 45.88 34.35 -51.53
CA TYR A 223 46.75 34.42 -50.38
C TYR A 223 47.29 35.84 -50.14
N GLU A 224 47.70 36.56 -51.19
CA GLU A 224 48.11 37.98 -51.08
C GLU A 224 46.96 38.88 -50.62
N ILE A 225 45.74 38.60 -51.07
CA ILE A 225 44.52 39.29 -50.61
C ILE A 225 44.27 39.05 -49.12
N ASP A 226 44.47 37.82 -48.64
CA ASP A 226 44.34 37.52 -47.22
C ASP A 226 45.37 38.29 -46.38
N GLN A 227 46.62 38.44 -46.87
CA GLN A 227 47.63 39.27 -46.20
C GLN A 227 47.26 40.77 -46.17
N PHE A 228 46.68 41.30 -47.25
CA PHE A 228 46.15 42.66 -47.25
C PHE A 228 45.06 42.83 -46.19
N PHE A 229 44.13 41.87 -46.05
CA PHE A 229 43.10 41.95 -45.03
C PHE A 229 43.64 41.92 -43.60
N GLU A 230 44.71 41.16 -43.33
CA GLU A 230 45.35 41.14 -42.00
C GLU A 230 45.84 42.53 -41.59
N LEU A 231 46.27 43.37 -42.53
CA LEU A 231 46.76 44.72 -42.27
C LEU A 231 45.68 45.80 -42.34
N ALA A 232 44.80 45.75 -43.35
CA ALA A 232 43.84 46.82 -43.62
C ALA A 232 42.69 46.85 -42.61
N LYS A 233 42.19 45.68 -42.18
CA LYS A 233 41.05 45.59 -41.27
C LYS A 233 41.27 46.30 -39.92
N PRO A 234 42.36 46.05 -39.17
CA PRO A 234 42.57 46.73 -37.89
C PRO A 234 42.75 48.25 -38.06
N SER A 235 43.34 48.71 -39.18
CA SER A 235 43.51 50.13 -39.47
C SER A 235 42.17 50.83 -39.71
N ILE A 236 41.27 50.23 -40.49
CA ILE A 236 39.91 50.74 -40.73
C ILE A 236 39.10 50.80 -39.42
N GLU A 237 39.18 49.75 -38.61
CA GLU A 237 38.53 49.70 -37.29
C GLU A 237 39.07 50.74 -36.30
N GLU A 238 40.36 51.09 -36.38
CA GLU A 238 40.94 52.18 -35.58
C GLU A 238 40.44 53.56 -36.04
N MET A 239 40.38 53.79 -37.35
CA MET A 239 39.88 55.04 -37.92
C MET A 239 38.40 55.29 -37.60
N ASP A 240 37.54 54.26 -37.69
CA ASP A 240 36.12 54.36 -37.31
C ASP A 240 35.96 54.73 -35.82
N ARG A 241 36.73 54.08 -34.94
CA ARG A 241 36.71 54.36 -33.50
C ARG A 241 37.10 55.81 -33.20
N TYR A 242 38.15 56.30 -33.83
CA TYR A 242 38.61 57.67 -33.63
C TYR A 242 37.59 58.71 -34.12
N LEU A 243 37.03 58.55 -35.33
CA LEU A 243 35.99 59.46 -35.84
C LEU A 243 34.75 59.45 -34.95
N THR A 244 34.30 58.26 -34.52
CA THR A 244 33.17 58.12 -33.60
C THR A 244 33.45 58.86 -32.27
N GLN A 245 34.66 58.76 -31.75
CA GLN A 245 35.05 59.49 -30.54
C GLN A 245 34.99 61.01 -30.74
N VAL A 246 35.54 61.51 -31.85
CA VAL A 246 35.56 62.95 -32.14
C VAL A 246 34.14 63.53 -32.23
N ILE A 247 33.23 62.84 -32.95
CA ILE A 247 31.81 63.24 -33.09
C ILE A 247 31.12 63.28 -31.72
N ALA A 248 31.34 62.24 -30.91
CA ALA A 248 30.73 62.13 -29.59
C ALA A 248 31.21 63.25 -28.65
N GLU A 249 32.51 63.52 -28.60
CA GLU A 249 33.08 64.54 -27.70
C GLU A 249 32.66 65.97 -28.11
N ARG A 250 32.62 66.28 -29.41
CA ARG A 250 32.12 67.58 -29.91
C ARG A 250 30.67 67.82 -29.50
N SER A 251 29.79 66.87 -29.81
CA SER A 251 28.35 67.01 -29.55
C SER A 251 28.06 67.12 -28.05
N ARG A 252 28.76 66.33 -27.21
CA ARG A 252 28.67 66.41 -25.75
C ARG A 252 29.09 67.77 -25.22
N ALA A 253 30.24 68.29 -25.64
CA ALA A 253 30.75 69.57 -25.17
C ALA A 253 29.79 70.73 -25.50
N GLN A 254 29.26 70.76 -26.72
CA GLN A 254 28.31 71.80 -27.15
C GLN A 254 26.98 71.74 -26.37
N ASN A 255 26.41 70.54 -26.22
CA ASN A 255 25.17 70.35 -25.47
C ASN A 255 25.32 70.74 -24.00
N LEU A 256 26.47 70.41 -23.39
CA LEU A 256 26.71 70.65 -21.99
C LEU A 256 26.88 72.15 -21.69
N VAL A 257 27.57 72.91 -22.55
CA VAL A 257 27.68 74.38 -22.41
C VAL A 257 26.30 75.05 -22.54
N ALA A 258 25.49 74.66 -23.53
CA ALA A 258 24.14 75.20 -23.70
C ALA A 258 23.24 74.89 -22.49
N ARG A 259 23.36 73.68 -21.93
CA ARG A 259 22.64 73.28 -20.72
C ARG A 259 23.05 74.13 -19.51
N ILE A 260 24.33 74.34 -19.29
CA ILE A 260 24.84 75.18 -18.19
C ILE A 260 24.26 76.59 -18.27
N GLU A 261 24.27 77.21 -19.46
CA GLU A 261 23.72 78.55 -19.64
C GLU A 261 22.22 78.61 -19.31
N SER A 262 21.45 77.63 -19.79
CA SER A 262 20.01 77.55 -19.49
C SER A 262 19.72 77.36 -17.99
N SER A 263 20.52 76.54 -17.31
CA SER A 263 20.35 76.27 -15.88
C SER A 263 20.66 77.49 -15.00
N LEU A 264 21.62 78.33 -15.39
CA LEU A 264 21.90 79.57 -14.67
C LEU A 264 20.80 80.61 -14.83
N LYS A 265 20.22 80.74 -16.03
CA LYS A 265 19.07 81.63 -16.25
C LYS A 265 17.87 81.22 -15.38
N LEU A 266 17.57 79.92 -15.31
CA LEU A 266 16.51 79.41 -14.43
C LEU A 266 16.82 79.69 -12.95
N ALA A 267 18.06 79.48 -12.51
CA ALA A 267 18.49 79.74 -11.14
C ALA A 267 18.30 81.22 -10.75
N GLU A 268 18.59 82.14 -11.67
CA GLU A 268 18.37 83.58 -11.49
C GLU A 268 16.90 83.95 -11.34
N GLU A 269 16.03 83.43 -12.20
CA GLU A 269 14.58 83.65 -12.11
C GLU A 269 13.99 83.12 -10.80
N ARG A 270 14.39 81.91 -10.39
CA ARG A 270 13.92 81.29 -9.14
C ARG A 270 14.34 82.06 -7.91
N TRP A 271 15.60 82.50 -7.85
CA TRP A 271 16.09 83.33 -6.75
C TRP A 271 15.32 84.66 -6.66
N GLY A 272 15.05 85.30 -7.80
CA GLY A 272 14.20 86.50 -7.86
C GLY A 272 12.79 86.26 -7.30
N GLY A 273 12.18 85.13 -7.65
CA GLY A 273 10.88 84.71 -7.11
C GLY A 273 10.88 84.50 -5.59
N LEU A 274 11.90 83.84 -5.04
CA LEU A 274 12.03 83.63 -3.58
C LEU A 274 12.25 84.94 -2.82
N LYS A 275 13.07 85.85 -3.35
CA LYS A 275 13.31 87.17 -2.75
C LYS A 275 12.02 88.00 -2.65
N SER A 276 11.15 87.94 -3.66
CA SER A 276 9.84 88.61 -3.63
C SER A 276 8.90 88.08 -2.53
N ARG A 277 9.07 86.82 -2.11
CA ARG A 277 8.30 86.18 -1.02
C ARG A 277 8.92 86.41 0.37
N GLY A 278 10.00 87.16 0.48
CA GLY A 278 10.64 87.52 1.76
C GLY A 278 11.91 86.75 2.10
N ALA A 279 12.47 85.94 1.18
CA ALA A 279 13.77 85.30 1.38
C ALA A 279 14.92 86.32 1.41
N LYS A 280 15.86 86.13 2.34
CA LYS A 280 17.03 86.99 2.56
C LYS A 280 18.33 86.19 2.77
N GLU A 281 18.47 85.07 2.07
CA GLU A 281 19.62 84.16 2.18
C GLU A 281 20.90 84.75 1.53
N PRO A 282 21.91 85.18 2.31
CA PRO A 282 23.07 85.89 1.79
C PRO A 282 24.03 85.00 0.99
N THR A 283 24.02 83.68 1.24
CA THR A 283 24.87 82.72 0.52
C THR A 283 24.46 82.62 -0.96
N LEU A 284 23.16 82.50 -1.20
CA LEU A 284 22.57 82.46 -2.54
C LEU A 284 22.74 83.78 -3.31
N GLU A 285 22.62 84.91 -2.62
CA GLU A 285 22.79 86.24 -3.24
C GLU A 285 24.19 86.44 -3.83
N ASN A 286 25.22 85.85 -3.20
CA ASN A 286 26.61 85.99 -3.63
C ASN A 286 27.08 84.90 -4.61
N GLU A 287 26.50 83.70 -4.59
CA GLU A 287 26.98 82.57 -5.40
C GLU A 287 26.57 82.69 -6.89
N LEU A 288 25.38 83.23 -7.18
CA LEU A 288 24.87 83.34 -8.56
C LEU A 288 25.79 84.16 -9.49
N PRO A 289 26.27 85.37 -9.12
CA PRO A 289 27.25 86.10 -9.94
C PRO A 289 28.58 85.35 -10.13
N ALA A 290 29.03 84.61 -9.11
CA ALA A 290 30.28 83.84 -9.18
C ALA A 290 30.19 82.64 -10.14
N LEU A 291 29.00 82.02 -10.25
CA LEU A 291 28.75 80.96 -11.22
C LEU A 291 28.79 81.48 -12.65
N TRP A 292 28.15 82.62 -12.94
CA TRP A 292 28.21 83.27 -14.25
C TRP A 292 29.65 83.56 -14.72
N SER A 293 30.50 84.04 -13.81
CA SER A 293 31.93 84.26 -14.11
C SER A 293 32.69 82.98 -14.45
N SER A 294 32.28 81.82 -13.92
CA SER A 294 32.98 80.55 -14.13
C SER A 294 32.70 79.96 -15.52
N VAL A 295 31.54 80.26 -16.12
CA VAL A 295 31.14 79.71 -17.45
C VAL A 295 31.87 80.38 -18.62
N ALA A 296 32.44 81.57 -18.41
CA ALA A 296 33.12 82.33 -19.46
C ALA A 296 34.30 81.56 -20.10
N GLY A 297 35.02 80.75 -19.32
CA GLY A 297 36.14 79.92 -19.80
C GLY A 297 35.69 78.86 -20.81
N PRO A 298 34.82 77.90 -20.43
CA PRO A 298 34.29 76.88 -21.34
C PRO A 298 33.65 77.46 -22.61
N MET A 299 32.93 78.59 -22.53
CA MET A 299 32.37 79.25 -23.72
C MET A 299 33.43 79.74 -24.72
N SER A 300 34.62 80.10 -24.24
CA SER A 300 35.74 80.53 -25.09
C SER A 300 36.41 79.35 -25.80
N LEU A 301 36.58 78.22 -25.11
CA LEU A 301 37.20 77.00 -25.65
C LEU A 301 36.38 76.36 -26.78
N VAL A 302 35.05 76.51 -26.78
CA VAL A 302 34.17 75.99 -27.86
C VAL A 302 34.58 76.55 -29.23
N LYS A 303 35.23 77.72 -29.27
CA LYS A 303 35.68 78.36 -30.51
C LYS A 303 36.91 77.69 -31.13
N GLU A 304 37.69 76.92 -30.38
CA GLU A 304 38.93 76.29 -30.86
C GLU A 304 38.67 75.04 -31.74
N ARG A 305 37.53 74.36 -31.55
CA ARG A 305 37.02 73.26 -32.41
C ARG A 305 37.99 72.09 -32.64
N THR A 306 38.82 71.78 -31.65
CA THR A 306 39.69 70.60 -31.63
C THR A 306 39.20 69.56 -30.62
N LEU A 307 39.58 68.30 -30.79
CA LEU A 307 39.25 67.24 -29.82
C LEU A 307 39.75 67.59 -28.40
N ALA A 308 40.96 68.12 -28.29
CA ALA A 308 41.54 68.54 -27.00
C ALA A 308 40.74 69.66 -26.33
N ALA A 309 40.22 70.62 -27.11
CA ALA A 309 39.36 71.67 -26.58
C ALA A 309 38.01 71.12 -26.10
N TYR A 310 37.39 70.19 -26.84
CA TYR A 310 36.14 69.54 -26.40
C TYR A 310 36.31 68.73 -25.12
N GLN A 311 37.41 67.99 -24.99
CA GLN A 311 37.74 67.25 -23.76
C GLN A 311 37.90 68.19 -22.56
N ARG A 312 38.64 69.30 -22.75
CA ARG A 312 38.82 70.30 -21.69
C ARG A 312 37.52 70.99 -21.28
N ILE A 313 36.63 71.27 -22.23
CA ILE A 313 35.29 71.80 -21.92
C ILE A 313 34.53 70.80 -21.05
N LEU A 314 34.55 69.52 -21.38
CA LEU A 314 33.84 68.50 -20.60
C LEU A 314 34.37 68.39 -19.17
N GLU A 315 35.68 68.54 -18.96
CA GLU A 315 36.29 68.59 -17.64
C GLU A 315 35.88 69.83 -16.83
N GLU A 316 36.05 71.03 -17.39
CA GLU A 316 35.77 72.28 -16.68
C GLU A 316 34.26 72.42 -16.38
N ALA A 317 33.43 72.04 -17.34
CA ALA A 317 32.00 72.24 -17.27
C ALA A 317 31.31 71.25 -16.32
N ALA A 318 31.87 70.06 -16.08
CA ALA A 318 31.39 69.15 -15.03
C ALA A 318 31.46 69.79 -13.62
N SER A 319 32.54 70.53 -13.34
CA SER A 319 32.70 71.22 -12.06
C SER A 319 31.67 72.35 -11.87
N ILE A 320 31.36 73.06 -12.95
CA ILE A 320 30.37 74.15 -12.97
C ILE A 320 28.96 73.58 -12.80
N GLN A 321 28.62 72.51 -13.53
CA GLN A 321 27.32 71.86 -13.41
C GLN A 321 27.07 71.39 -11.97
N THR A 322 28.08 70.80 -11.32
CA THR A 322 27.97 70.37 -9.91
C THR A 322 27.66 71.55 -8.97
N ARG A 323 28.26 72.72 -9.22
CA ARG A 323 28.00 73.92 -8.41
C ARG A 323 26.61 74.49 -8.68
N ILE A 324 26.13 74.47 -9.94
CA ILE A 324 24.77 74.90 -10.30
C ILE A 324 23.73 73.98 -9.67
N GLU A 325 23.94 72.67 -9.71
CA GLU A 325 23.07 71.70 -9.05
C GLU A 325 23.01 71.95 -7.55
N ARG A 326 24.14 72.22 -6.89
CA ARG A 326 24.17 72.61 -5.47
C ARG A 326 23.38 73.89 -5.20
N PHE A 327 23.55 74.91 -6.05
CA PHE A 327 22.83 76.18 -5.92
C PHE A 327 21.31 76.00 -6.10
N MET A 328 20.89 75.22 -7.10
CA MET A 328 19.48 74.88 -7.32
C MET A 328 18.90 74.10 -6.14
N ASN A 329 19.63 73.13 -5.59
CA ASN A 329 19.21 72.39 -4.40
C ASN A 329 19.07 73.29 -3.17
N GLN A 330 19.92 74.31 -3.02
CA GLN A 330 19.78 75.29 -1.94
C GLN A 330 18.55 76.18 -2.14
N LEU A 331 18.21 76.56 -3.38
CA LEU A 331 16.96 77.26 -3.69
C LEU A 331 15.74 76.39 -3.39
N ASP A 332 15.78 75.11 -3.75
CA ASP A 332 14.72 74.14 -3.42
C ASP A 332 14.52 73.99 -1.91
N ALA A 333 15.62 73.80 -1.17
CA ALA A 333 15.58 73.68 0.29
C ALA A 333 15.02 74.95 0.96
N LEU A 334 15.35 76.12 0.44
CA LEU A 334 14.82 77.39 0.94
C LEU A 334 13.32 77.54 0.62
N GLU A 335 12.90 77.20 -0.59
CA GLU A 335 11.50 77.22 -1.00
C GLU A 335 10.63 76.26 -0.18
N GLU A 336 11.14 75.05 0.06
CA GLU A 336 10.49 74.04 0.90
C GLU A 336 10.37 74.55 2.35
N ALA A 337 11.48 75.04 2.94
CA ALA A 337 11.47 75.56 4.31
C ALA A 337 10.51 76.75 4.47
N MET A 338 10.42 77.63 3.46
CA MET A 338 9.46 78.74 3.43
C MET A 338 8.00 78.26 3.42
N THR A 339 7.71 77.22 2.63
CA THR A 339 6.35 76.67 2.49
C THR A 339 5.95 75.93 3.77
N ARG A 340 6.82 75.02 4.24
CA ARG A 340 6.59 74.23 5.46
C ARG A 340 6.46 75.09 6.70
N SER A 341 7.32 76.10 6.87
CA SER A 341 7.22 77.02 8.02
C SER A 341 5.93 77.82 8.00
N LYS A 342 5.41 78.19 6.83
CA LYS A 342 4.11 78.87 6.71
C LYS A 342 2.97 77.93 7.10
N GLU A 343 2.97 76.71 6.57
CA GLU A 343 1.93 75.71 6.84
C GLU A 343 1.88 75.35 8.33
N ALA A 344 3.03 75.04 8.93
CA ALA A 344 3.14 74.69 10.35
C ALA A 344 2.56 75.79 11.24
N VAL A 345 2.98 77.04 11.01
CA VAL A 345 2.48 78.21 11.75
C VAL A 345 0.97 78.41 11.52
N THR A 346 0.45 78.31 10.29
CA THR A 346 -1.00 78.48 10.07
C THR A 346 -1.86 77.38 10.70
N GLY A 347 -1.35 76.14 10.78
CA GLY A 347 -2.04 75.02 11.42
C GLY A 347 -2.14 75.20 12.93
N ASP A 348 -1.06 75.64 13.58
CA ASP A 348 -0.99 75.78 15.03
C ASP A 348 -2.00 76.79 15.61
N VAL A 349 -2.27 77.91 14.91
CA VAL A 349 -3.28 78.90 15.36
C VAL A 349 -4.67 78.29 15.43
N GLN A 350 -5.03 77.48 14.44
CA GLN A 350 -6.34 76.84 14.40
C GLN A 350 -6.46 75.80 15.51
N LEU A 351 -5.42 74.98 15.71
CA LEU A 351 -5.38 73.96 16.76
C LEU A 351 -5.42 74.57 18.16
N LEU A 352 -4.71 75.68 18.37
CA LEU A 352 -4.71 76.40 19.64
C LEU A 352 -6.09 76.94 19.99
N GLY A 353 -6.78 77.54 19.02
CA GLY A 353 -8.16 78.01 19.19
C GLY A 353 -9.15 76.87 19.47
N GLN A 354 -8.97 75.71 18.82
CA GLN A 354 -9.78 74.52 19.08
C GLN A 354 -9.54 73.95 20.48
N ALA A 355 -8.28 73.81 20.91
CA ALA A 355 -7.94 73.29 22.23
C ALA A 355 -8.50 74.16 23.37
N GLN A 356 -8.45 75.50 23.21
CA GLN A 356 -9.08 76.43 24.15
C GLN A 356 -10.60 76.27 24.22
N ALA A 357 -11.27 76.15 23.06
CA ALA A 357 -12.72 75.94 23.03
C ALA A 357 -13.14 74.61 23.69
N ILE A 358 -12.38 73.54 23.49
CA ILE A 358 -12.63 72.23 24.14
C ILE A 358 -12.45 72.34 25.66
N TYR A 359 -11.41 73.02 26.13
CA TYR A 359 -11.19 73.25 27.55
C TYR A 359 -12.36 74.01 28.20
N ASP A 360 -12.82 75.09 27.55
CA ASP A 360 -13.93 75.91 28.05
C ASP A 360 -15.26 75.14 28.06
N ASP A 361 -15.53 74.33 27.03
CA ASP A 361 -16.73 73.48 26.95
C ASP A 361 -16.73 72.40 28.04
N LEU A 362 -15.59 71.75 28.28
CA LEU A 362 -15.43 70.75 29.34
C LEU A 362 -15.70 71.36 30.74
N ALA A 363 -15.16 72.56 31.00
CA ALA A 363 -15.37 73.29 32.25
C ALA A 363 -16.85 73.69 32.43
N ALA A 364 -17.58 73.97 31.35
CA ALA A 364 -19.00 74.29 31.39
C ALA A 364 -19.89 73.05 31.62
N GLN A 365 -19.58 71.92 30.99
CA GLN A 365 -20.38 70.70 31.08
C GLN A 365 -20.23 69.97 32.42
N THR A 366 -19.02 70.00 33.01
CA THR A 366 -18.72 69.18 34.20
C THR A 366 -17.97 69.97 35.28
N PRO A 367 -18.66 70.72 36.15
CA PRO A 367 -18.03 71.63 37.12
C PRO A 367 -17.13 70.94 38.15
N THR A 368 -17.29 69.63 38.35
CA THR A 368 -16.49 68.82 39.28
C THR A 368 -15.16 68.35 38.67
N LEU A 369 -14.95 68.52 37.36
CA LEU A 369 -13.73 68.12 36.65
C LEU A 369 -12.83 69.32 36.41
N GLU A 370 -11.54 69.17 36.71
CA GLU A 370 -10.55 70.21 36.46
C GLU A 370 -9.33 69.68 35.68
N ALA A 371 -9.18 70.17 34.46
CA ALA A 371 -8.09 69.84 33.54
C ALA A 371 -6.86 70.73 33.76
N ASN A 372 -6.24 70.63 34.95
CA ASN A 372 -5.09 71.46 35.32
C ASN A 372 -3.86 71.24 34.41
N GLN A 373 -3.56 70.00 34.00
CA GLN A 373 -2.40 69.72 33.15
C GLN A 373 -2.59 70.18 31.71
N SER A 374 -3.76 69.92 31.11
CA SER A 374 -4.05 70.36 29.74
C SER A 374 -4.04 71.88 29.60
N ARG A 375 -4.44 72.63 30.65
CA ARG A 375 -4.35 74.10 30.66
C ARG A 375 -2.91 74.59 30.56
N ASP A 376 -2.00 74.04 31.39
CA ASP A 376 -0.59 74.43 31.38
C ASP A 376 0.09 74.12 30.04
N LEU A 377 -0.32 73.02 29.37
CA LEU A 377 0.19 72.64 28.05
C LEU A 377 -0.27 73.62 26.95
N ILE A 378 -1.54 74.04 26.98
CA ILE A 378 -2.08 75.05 26.03
C ILE A 378 -1.33 76.39 26.17
N GLU A 379 -1.00 76.81 27.39
CA GLU A 379 -0.25 78.04 27.63
C GLU A 379 1.17 77.97 27.04
N LYS A 380 1.90 76.87 27.29
CA LYS A 380 3.25 76.65 26.72
C LYS A 380 3.24 76.56 25.20
N ALA A 381 2.19 75.97 24.61
CA ALA A 381 2.03 75.92 23.16
C ALA A 381 1.88 77.32 22.55
N ALA A 382 1.13 78.21 23.21
CA ALA A 382 0.96 79.60 22.78
C ALA A 382 2.29 80.37 22.73
N GLU A 383 3.16 80.17 23.73
CA GLU A 383 4.49 80.78 23.78
C GLU A 383 5.40 80.29 22.64
N SER A 384 5.42 78.97 22.41
CA SER A 384 6.23 78.35 21.35
C SER A 384 5.80 78.82 19.95
N TYR A 385 4.49 78.98 19.75
CA TYR A 385 3.93 79.54 18.52
C TYR A 385 4.39 80.98 18.26
N ALA A 386 4.35 81.84 19.28
CA ALA A 386 4.78 83.23 19.17
C ALA A 386 6.29 83.36 18.86
N GLU A 387 7.10 82.37 19.23
CA GLU A 387 8.51 82.28 18.83
C GLU A 387 8.64 81.83 17.37
N ALA A 388 7.84 80.86 16.91
CA ALA A 388 7.84 80.39 15.52
C ALA A 388 7.57 81.53 14.51
N GLU A 389 6.58 82.39 14.78
CA GLU A 389 6.30 83.56 13.92
C GLU A 389 7.47 84.54 13.84
N ARG A 390 8.14 84.79 14.98
CA ARG A 390 9.29 85.69 15.07
C ARG A 390 10.49 85.17 14.26
N GLN A 391 10.77 83.87 14.33
CA GLN A 391 11.84 83.25 13.56
C GLN A 391 11.53 83.29 12.05
N ARG A 392 10.29 82.96 11.66
CA ARG A 392 9.86 82.97 10.24
C ARG A 392 10.06 84.34 9.56
N ALA A 393 9.91 85.43 10.29
CA ALA A 393 10.06 86.80 9.77
C ALA A 393 11.50 87.17 9.37
N GLN A 394 12.52 86.42 9.82
CA GLN A 394 13.93 86.71 9.53
C GLN A 394 14.32 86.36 8.08
N GLY A 395 13.71 85.32 7.50
CA GLY A 395 13.77 85.04 6.06
C GLY A 395 15.01 84.25 5.57
N THR A 396 15.78 83.67 6.48
CA THR A 396 16.94 82.79 6.17
C THR A 396 16.57 81.32 6.30
N LEU A 397 17.33 80.42 5.66
CA LEU A 397 17.04 78.98 5.73
C LEU A 397 17.02 78.47 7.18
N GLU A 398 18.01 78.86 7.98
CA GLU A 398 18.09 78.51 9.41
C GLU A 398 16.87 79.00 10.20
N SER A 399 16.44 80.25 9.94
CA SER A 399 15.29 80.84 10.64
C SER A 399 13.95 80.16 10.29
N TYR A 400 13.81 79.62 9.08
CA TYR A 400 12.63 78.83 8.72
C TYR A 400 12.63 77.46 9.40
N HIS A 401 13.80 76.83 9.56
CA HIS A 401 13.90 75.57 10.29
C HIS A 401 13.60 75.75 11.78
N THR A 402 14.14 76.79 12.42
CA THR A 402 13.83 77.08 13.83
C THR A 402 12.36 77.42 14.04
N ALA A 403 11.73 78.13 13.08
CA ALA A 403 10.29 78.36 13.08
C ALA A 403 9.48 77.06 13.01
N ILE A 404 9.88 76.11 12.15
CA ILE A 404 9.23 74.79 12.04
C ILE A 404 9.34 74.02 13.36
N ILE A 405 10.53 73.96 13.98
CA ILE A 405 10.74 73.24 15.25
C ILE A 405 9.87 73.83 16.37
N ALA A 406 9.78 75.16 16.45
CA ALA A 406 8.96 75.83 17.45
C ALA A 406 7.45 75.58 17.21
N ALA A 407 7.02 75.53 15.95
CA ALA A 407 5.66 75.16 15.57
C ALA A 407 5.33 73.69 15.90
N GLU A 408 6.21 72.75 15.51
CA GLU A 408 6.06 71.32 15.86
C GLU A 408 6.00 71.08 17.37
N THR A 409 6.78 71.84 18.15
CA THR A 409 6.73 71.79 19.62
C THR A 409 5.37 72.27 20.14
N ALA A 410 4.83 73.35 19.59
CA ALA A 410 3.50 73.85 19.94
C ALA A 410 2.41 72.83 19.60
N MET A 411 2.46 72.25 18.40
CA MET A 411 1.52 71.22 17.94
C MET A 411 1.54 69.99 18.86
N LYS A 412 2.73 69.52 19.25
CA LYS A 412 2.86 68.38 20.18
C LYS A 412 2.20 68.67 21.53
N LEU A 413 2.48 69.84 22.11
CA LEU A 413 1.87 70.26 23.38
C LEU A 413 0.35 70.37 23.28
N LEU A 414 -0.18 70.86 22.15
CA LEU A 414 -1.62 70.93 21.90
C LEU A 414 -2.26 69.55 21.72
N SER A 415 -1.59 68.62 21.03
CA SER A 415 -2.06 67.24 20.91
C SER A 415 -2.15 66.57 22.28
N GLU A 416 -1.09 66.68 23.09
CA GLU A 416 -1.07 66.14 24.46
C GLU A 416 -2.18 66.77 25.33
N ALA A 417 -2.43 68.08 25.17
CA ALA A 417 -3.52 68.76 25.87
C ALA A 417 -4.90 68.26 25.43
N GLN A 418 -5.13 68.11 24.12
CA GLN A 418 -6.40 67.63 23.53
C GLN A 418 -6.68 66.17 23.92
N GLU A 419 -5.68 65.29 23.85
CA GLU A 419 -5.78 63.90 24.31
C GLU A 419 -6.15 63.85 25.80
N GLY A 420 -5.45 64.65 26.62
CA GLY A 420 -5.74 64.77 28.04
C GLY A 420 -7.15 65.28 28.33
N LEU A 421 -7.68 66.21 27.53
CA LEU A 421 -9.04 66.74 27.65
C LEU A 421 -10.10 65.73 27.21
N ALA A 422 -9.85 64.99 26.12
CA ALA A 422 -10.77 64.00 25.59
C ALA A 422 -10.93 62.79 26.51
N ALA A 423 -9.84 62.34 27.15
CA ALA A 423 -9.87 61.20 28.06
C ALA A 423 -10.49 61.52 29.43
N LEU A 424 -10.47 62.79 29.85
CA LEU A 424 -10.85 63.17 31.21
C LEU A 424 -12.30 62.79 31.61
N PRO A 425 -13.33 63.00 30.78
CA PRO A 425 -14.70 62.60 31.11
C PRO A 425 -14.84 61.09 31.29
N GLU A 426 -14.20 60.30 30.43
CA GLU A 426 -14.23 58.84 30.49
C GLU A 426 -13.53 58.34 31.76
N MET A 427 -12.33 58.84 32.06
CA MET A 427 -11.60 58.50 33.28
C MET A 427 -12.39 58.82 34.54
N ALA A 428 -13.10 59.96 34.55
CA ALA A 428 -13.96 60.33 35.68
C ALA A 428 -15.21 59.44 35.78
N SER A 429 -15.80 59.05 34.65
CA SER A 429 -16.91 58.09 34.61
C SER A 429 -16.47 56.71 35.10
N GLU A 430 -15.33 56.22 34.65
CA GLU A 430 -14.73 54.95 35.09
C GLU A 430 -14.47 54.95 36.60
N ALA A 431 -13.86 56.02 37.12
CA ALA A 431 -13.62 56.13 38.56
C ALA A 431 -14.93 56.09 39.37
N ARG A 432 -16.00 56.72 38.88
CA ARG A 432 -17.33 56.65 39.51
C ARG A 432 -17.92 55.24 39.46
N GLN A 433 -17.85 54.57 38.31
CA GLN A 433 -18.35 53.20 38.16
C GLN A 433 -17.62 52.21 39.07
N LEU A 434 -16.29 52.33 39.19
CA LEU A 434 -15.49 51.50 40.08
C LEU A 434 -15.82 51.77 41.56
N LEU A 435 -16.01 53.03 41.94
CA LEU A 435 -16.46 53.39 43.30
C LEU A 435 -17.85 52.85 43.63
N ASP A 436 -18.79 52.92 42.67
CA ASP A 436 -20.15 52.40 42.84
C ASP A 436 -20.15 50.87 42.95
N ALA A 437 -19.33 50.18 42.15
CA ALA A 437 -19.18 48.72 42.22
C ALA A 437 -18.60 48.26 43.56
N LEU A 438 -17.65 49.03 44.11
CA LEU A 438 -17.00 48.79 45.41
C LEU A 438 -17.68 49.52 46.56
N SER A 439 -19.01 49.69 46.48
CA SER A 439 -19.76 50.32 47.56
C SER A 439 -19.69 49.50 48.85
N ALA A 440 -19.85 50.17 50.00
CA ALA A 440 -19.91 49.51 51.30
C ALA A 440 -20.98 48.40 51.36
N ASN A 441 -22.12 48.61 50.70
CA ASN A 441 -23.19 47.62 50.63
C ASN A 441 -22.77 46.34 49.88
N THR A 442 -21.98 46.47 48.81
CA THR A 442 -21.49 45.34 48.02
C THR A 442 -20.50 44.50 48.84
N LEU A 443 -19.57 45.17 49.54
CA LEU A 443 -18.56 44.49 50.36
C LEU A 443 -19.21 43.76 51.55
N ASP A 444 -20.23 44.35 52.16
CA ASP A 444 -21.00 43.72 53.24
C ASP A 444 -21.77 42.48 52.73
N ASP A 445 -22.37 42.52 51.54
CA ASP A 445 -23.02 41.35 50.92
C ASP A 445 -22.01 40.20 50.70
N TRP A 446 -20.85 40.50 50.12
CA TRP A 446 -19.80 39.51 49.87
C TRP A 446 -19.28 38.88 51.18
N ARG A 447 -19.12 39.66 52.25
CA ARG A 447 -18.76 39.11 53.58
C ARG A 447 -19.83 38.17 54.12
N ASN A 448 -21.10 38.57 54.04
CA ASN A 448 -22.22 37.75 54.50
C ASN A 448 -22.33 36.43 53.73
N ARG A 449 -22.15 36.46 52.40
CA ARG A 449 -22.13 35.26 51.55
C ARG A 449 -20.99 34.32 51.92
N THR A 450 -19.78 34.86 52.08
CA THR A 450 -18.59 34.07 52.50
C THR A 450 -18.84 33.35 53.82
N PHE A 451 -19.41 34.05 54.81
CA PHE A 451 -19.72 33.48 56.12
C PHE A 451 -20.76 32.35 56.02
N ARG A 452 -21.85 32.57 55.28
CA ARG A 452 -22.92 31.59 55.08
C ARG A 452 -22.41 30.30 54.40
N VAL A 453 -21.63 30.45 53.34
CA VAL A 453 -21.12 29.31 52.56
C VAL A 453 -20.14 28.49 53.39
N ARG A 454 -19.30 29.15 54.19
CA ARG A 454 -18.42 28.48 55.15
C ARG A 454 -19.21 27.64 56.15
N GLU A 455 -20.29 28.16 56.73
CA GLU A 455 -21.13 27.38 57.66
C GLU A 455 -21.78 26.17 56.96
N GLN A 456 -22.23 26.32 55.71
CA GLN A 456 -22.84 25.23 54.95
C GLN A 456 -21.87 24.11 54.61
N LEU A 457 -20.63 24.44 54.21
CA LEU A 457 -19.61 23.44 53.89
C LEU A 457 -19.12 22.67 55.13
N GLN A 458 -19.16 23.29 56.32
CA GLN A 458 -18.76 22.62 57.56
C GLN A 458 -19.66 21.45 57.97
N VAL A 459 -20.90 21.38 57.45
CA VAL A 459 -21.79 20.23 57.64
C VAL A 459 -21.21 18.96 56.98
N TYR A 460 -20.46 19.14 55.89
CA TYR A 460 -19.85 18.06 55.11
C TYR A 460 -18.39 17.85 55.52
N SER A 461 -18.14 17.42 56.76
CA SER A 461 -16.80 17.37 57.35
C SER A 461 -15.75 16.56 56.57
N GLN A 462 -16.16 15.52 55.82
CA GLN A 462 -15.24 14.77 54.96
C GLN A 462 -14.77 15.56 53.72
N HIS A 463 -15.58 16.52 53.26
CA HIS A 463 -15.28 17.38 52.11
C HIS A 463 -14.65 18.72 52.52
N TRP A 464 -14.84 19.13 53.78
CA TRP A 464 -14.20 20.31 54.35
C TRP A 464 -12.70 20.09 54.60
N ASN A 465 -11.90 20.25 53.54
CA ASN A 465 -10.45 20.10 53.58
C ASN A 465 -9.72 21.42 53.87
N ALA A 466 -8.41 21.33 54.10
CA ALA A 466 -7.56 22.49 54.36
C ALA A 466 -7.53 23.51 53.19
N GLY A 467 -7.82 23.06 51.96
CA GLY A 467 -7.90 23.91 50.78
C GLY A 467 -9.11 24.84 50.81
N LEU A 468 -10.31 24.31 51.05
CA LEU A 468 -11.53 25.11 51.14
C LEU A 468 -11.51 26.06 52.35
N ALA A 469 -10.95 25.61 53.47
CA ALA A 469 -10.73 26.47 54.64
C ALA A 469 -9.80 27.65 54.30
N LYS A 470 -8.70 27.38 53.60
CA LYS A 470 -7.76 28.41 53.12
C LYS A 470 -8.42 29.36 52.14
N SER A 471 -9.23 28.87 51.19
CA SER A 471 -9.95 29.70 50.24
C SER A 471 -10.95 30.65 50.91
N ALA A 472 -11.64 30.21 51.97
CA ALA A 472 -12.53 31.08 52.75
C ALA A 472 -11.76 32.17 53.54
N GLU A 473 -10.59 31.84 54.08
CA GLU A 473 -9.69 32.82 54.74
C GLU A 473 -9.09 33.81 53.74
N GLU A 474 -8.62 33.33 52.59
CA GLU A 474 -8.11 34.16 51.49
C GLU A 474 -9.18 35.12 50.96
N THR A 475 -10.41 34.66 50.79
CA THR A 475 -11.55 35.51 50.40
C THR A 475 -11.72 36.67 51.38
N THR A 476 -11.68 36.39 52.69
CA THR A 476 -11.81 37.42 53.73
C THR A 476 -10.63 38.42 53.67
N SER A 477 -9.41 37.92 53.49
CA SER A 477 -8.22 38.76 53.34
C SER A 477 -8.25 39.64 52.10
N GLN A 478 -8.84 39.17 50.99
CA GLN A 478 -8.99 39.96 49.77
C GLN A 478 -9.99 41.09 49.99
N LEU A 479 -11.12 40.84 50.65
CA LEU A 479 -12.09 41.87 51.02
C LEU A 479 -11.47 42.94 51.93
N ASP A 480 -10.63 42.56 52.89
CA ASP A 480 -9.89 43.51 53.74
C ASP A 480 -8.86 44.34 52.94
N GLN A 481 -8.28 43.78 51.88
CA GLN A 481 -7.37 44.49 50.99
C GLN A 481 -8.10 45.53 50.12
N VAL A 482 -9.34 45.25 49.71
CA VAL A 482 -10.21 46.21 49.00
C VAL A 482 -10.42 47.46 49.87
N GLU A 483 -10.81 47.28 51.13
CA GLU A 483 -11.03 48.41 52.06
C GLU A 483 -9.76 49.24 52.26
N LYS A 484 -8.60 48.59 52.48
CA LYS A 484 -7.30 49.29 52.58
C LYS A 484 -6.92 50.07 51.33
N ASN A 485 -7.31 49.59 50.14
CA ASN A 485 -7.06 50.32 48.90
C ASN A 485 -7.99 51.53 48.79
N LEU A 486 -9.26 51.40 49.15
CA LEU A 486 -10.21 52.52 49.16
C LEU A 486 -9.79 53.65 50.13
N GLU A 487 -9.21 53.31 51.30
CA GLU A 487 -8.68 54.28 52.26
C GLU A 487 -7.50 55.11 51.72
N GLN A 488 -6.80 54.65 50.68
CA GLN A 488 -5.67 55.37 50.08
C GLN A 488 -6.10 56.47 49.08
N LEU A 489 -7.38 56.51 48.72
CA LEU A 489 -7.91 57.50 47.78
C LEU A 489 -7.98 58.88 48.43
N ALA A 490 -7.73 59.93 47.64
CA ALA A 490 -7.93 61.30 48.09
C ALA A 490 -9.40 61.50 48.51
N PRO A 491 -9.68 62.23 49.61
CA PRO A 491 -11.05 62.40 50.09
C PRO A 491 -12.00 62.97 49.04
N ASP A 492 -11.51 63.85 48.17
CA ASP A 492 -12.32 64.47 47.12
C ASP A 492 -12.75 63.48 46.03
N ILE A 493 -11.94 62.45 45.75
CA ILE A 493 -12.27 61.37 44.81
C ILE A 493 -13.14 60.33 45.49
N HIS A 494 -12.78 59.92 46.71
CA HIS A 494 -13.52 58.93 47.51
C HIS A 494 -14.98 59.37 47.74
N TYR A 495 -15.22 60.65 48.03
CA TYR A 495 -16.56 61.22 48.19
C TYR A 495 -17.15 61.84 46.91
N GLN A 496 -16.53 61.60 45.75
CA GLN A 496 -16.98 62.08 44.43
C GLN A 496 -17.23 63.60 44.36
N ARG A 497 -16.45 64.41 45.11
CA ARG A 497 -16.61 65.88 45.21
C ARG A 497 -15.91 66.64 44.08
N ARG A 498 -14.68 66.24 43.74
CA ARG A 498 -13.84 66.91 42.74
C ARG A 498 -12.84 65.93 42.16
N PHE A 499 -12.63 65.99 40.85
CA PHE A 499 -11.70 65.14 40.11
C PHE A 499 -10.67 66.02 39.40
N LEU A 500 -9.42 65.95 39.87
CA LEU A 500 -8.28 66.63 39.26
C LEU A 500 -7.62 65.71 38.21
N GLN A 501 -7.33 66.24 37.01
CA GLN A 501 -6.66 65.48 35.94
C GLN A 501 -5.34 64.85 36.40
N SER A 502 -4.57 65.54 37.25
CA SER A 502 -3.32 65.02 37.79
C SER A 502 -3.47 63.85 38.78
N GLU A 503 -4.64 63.67 39.38
CA GLU A 503 -4.88 62.67 40.44
C GLU A 503 -5.67 61.45 39.95
N LEU A 504 -6.48 61.64 38.91
CA LEU A 504 -7.34 60.60 38.32
C LEU A 504 -6.58 59.33 37.88
N PRO A 505 -5.42 59.37 37.20
CA PRO A 505 -4.71 58.15 36.80
C PRO A 505 -4.32 57.28 37.99
N LYS A 506 -3.79 57.90 39.05
CA LYS A 506 -3.38 57.19 40.27
C LYS A 506 -4.61 56.67 41.04
N ALA A 507 -5.70 57.43 41.05
CA ALA A 507 -6.94 56.99 41.66
C ALA A 507 -7.56 55.78 40.93
N LEU A 508 -7.57 55.80 39.59
CA LEU A 508 -8.00 54.65 38.78
C LEU A 508 -7.12 53.43 39.02
N GLU A 509 -5.82 53.60 39.16
CA GLU A 509 -4.91 52.49 39.48
C GLU A 509 -5.20 51.87 40.87
N ILE A 510 -5.52 52.70 41.87
CA ILE A 510 -5.92 52.21 43.19
C ILE A 510 -7.28 51.51 43.13
N LEU A 511 -8.24 52.10 42.41
CA LEU A 511 -9.59 51.55 42.23
C LEU A 511 -9.60 50.25 41.42
N SER A 512 -8.76 50.13 40.39
CA SER A 512 -8.63 48.90 39.60
C SER A 512 -8.02 47.78 40.43
N ARG A 513 -6.96 48.04 41.21
CA ARG A 513 -6.42 47.05 42.15
C ARG A 513 -7.44 46.63 43.21
N ALA A 514 -8.24 47.57 43.70
CA ALA A 514 -9.35 47.27 44.61
C ALA A 514 -10.42 46.42 43.90
N ARG A 515 -10.74 46.71 42.64
CA ARG A 515 -11.67 45.92 41.84
C ARG A 515 -11.16 44.51 41.60
N ASP A 516 -9.91 44.33 41.20
CA ASP A 516 -9.29 43.03 40.97
C ASP A 516 -9.34 42.15 42.23
N SER A 517 -9.03 42.74 43.39
CA SER A 517 -9.11 42.05 44.68
C SER A 517 -10.56 41.67 45.01
N GLY A 518 -11.52 42.55 44.70
CA GLY A 518 -12.95 42.29 44.84
C GLY A 518 -13.46 41.19 43.90
N GLU A 519 -13.04 41.17 42.64
CA GLU A 519 -13.40 40.13 41.67
C GLU A 519 -12.81 38.77 42.05
N GLN A 520 -11.58 38.75 42.56
CA GLN A 520 -10.99 37.53 43.10
C GLN A 520 -11.80 37.00 44.29
N ALA A 521 -12.21 37.88 45.21
CA ALA A 521 -13.07 37.50 46.32
C ALA A 521 -14.42 36.97 45.82
N GLU A 522 -15.08 37.66 44.88
CA GLU A 522 -16.35 37.23 44.28
C GLU A 522 -16.24 35.86 43.59
N ALA A 523 -15.17 35.63 42.82
CA ALA A 523 -14.92 34.35 42.17
C ALA A 523 -14.67 33.23 43.17
N MET A 524 -13.93 33.50 44.25
CA MET A 524 -13.72 32.53 45.34
C MET A 524 -15.04 32.22 46.07
N ILE A 525 -15.87 33.22 46.34
CA ILE A 525 -17.22 33.03 46.92
C ILE A 525 -18.05 32.13 46.00
N ALA A 526 -18.11 32.43 44.70
CA ALA A 526 -18.85 31.63 43.74
C ALA A 526 -18.33 30.19 43.64
N ALA A 527 -17.01 29.99 43.71
CA ALA A 527 -16.42 28.65 43.73
C ALA A 527 -16.84 27.86 44.99
N LEU A 528 -16.85 28.51 46.16
CA LEU A 528 -17.32 27.89 47.40
C LEU A 528 -18.83 27.59 47.35
N GLU A 529 -19.65 28.49 46.77
CA GLU A 529 -21.09 28.27 46.55
C GLU A 529 -21.35 27.08 45.61
N ASN A 530 -20.61 26.99 44.51
CA ASN A 530 -20.67 25.87 43.56
C ASN A 530 -20.30 24.55 44.23
N GLU A 531 -19.35 24.56 45.17
CA GLU A 531 -18.99 23.35 45.92
C GLU A 531 -20.11 22.92 46.86
N VAL A 532 -20.80 23.85 47.52
CA VAL A 532 -22.01 23.55 48.29
C VAL A 532 -23.10 22.94 47.40
N GLU A 533 -23.34 23.52 46.22
CA GLU A 533 -24.31 22.99 45.27
C GLU A 533 -23.91 21.60 44.76
N ARG A 534 -22.64 21.38 44.44
CA ARG A 534 -22.09 20.09 44.01
C ARG A 534 -22.34 19.02 45.05
N LEU A 535 -22.02 19.29 46.31
CA LEU A 535 -22.22 18.34 47.41
C LEU A 535 -23.71 18.06 47.67
N ASN A 536 -24.57 19.07 47.56
CA ASN A 536 -26.02 18.87 47.67
C ASN A 536 -26.56 18.00 46.52
N ARG A 537 -26.09 18.19 45.29
CA ARG A 537 -26.47 17.34 44.14
C ARG A 537 -25.94 15.92 44.31
N ALA A 538 -24.66 15.75 44.67
CA ALA A 538 -24.07 14.44 44.91
C ALA A 538 -24.79 13.67 46.02
N ARG A 539 -25.24 14.37 47.07
CA ARG A 539 -26.10 13.79 48.09
C ARG A 539 -27.43 13.31 47.51
N HIS A 540 -28.12 14.14 46.73
CA HIS A 540 -29.39 13.79 46.12
C HIS A 540 -29.26 12.62 45.15
N ASP A 541 -28.24 12.63 44.28
CA ASP A 541 -27.94 11.57 43.33
C ASP A 541 -27.67 10.24 44.04
N LEU A 542 -26.98 10.27 45.19
CA LEU A 542 -26.75 9.08 46.00
C LEU A 542 -28.04 8.56 46.63
N GLU A 543 -28.88 9.45 47.16
CA GLU A 543 -30.19 9.10 47.72
C GLU A 543 -31.10 8.46 46.66
N ASP A 544 -31.20 9.07 45.47
CA ASP A 544 -31.98 8.56 44.34
C ASP A 544 -31.44 7.21 43.82
N ALA A 545 -30.12 7.08 43.68
CA ALA A 545 -29.51 5.85 43.19
C ALA A 545 -29.60 4.69 44.19
N LEU A 546 -29.56 4.97 45.50
CA LEU A 546 -29.86 4.00 46.55
C LEU A 546 -31.33 3.58 46.51
N GLN A 547 -32.25 4.53 46.23
CA GLN A 547 -33.66 4.22 46.06
C GLN A 547 -33.90 3.32 44.84
N GLU A 548 -33.33 3.65 43.68
CA GLU A 548 -33.39 2.84 42.45
C GLU A 548 -32.84 1.42 42.68
N LEU A 549 -31.67 1.32 43.31
CA LEU A 549 -31.04 0.04 43.67
C LEU A 549 -31.95 -0.81 44.55
N GLY A 550 -32.63 -0.18 45.51
CA GLY A 550 -33.57 -0.84 46.44
C GLY A 550 -34.92 -1.20 45.81
N SER A 551 -35.42 -0.41 44.85
CA SER A 551 -36.75 -0.61 44.26
C SER A 551 -36.75 -1.48 43.00
N GLU A 552 -35.66 -1.48 42.22
CA GLU A 552 -35.60 -2.17 40.92
C GLU A 552 -34.54 -3.26 40.90
N ASP A 553 -33.26 -2.90 41.02
CA ASP A 553 -32.15 -3.82 40.73
C ASP A 553 -32.05 -5.00 41.70
N LEU A 554 -32.24 -4.74 42.99
CA LEU A 554 -32.17 -5.77 44.02
C LEU A 554 -33.43 -6.68 43.98
N PRO A 555 -34.66 -6.14 43.89
CA PRO A 555 -35.86 -6.97 43.68
C PRO A 555 -35.84 -7.83 42.43
N GLU A 556 -35.33 -7.34 41.29
CA GLU A 556 -35.20 -8.14 40.06
C GLU A 556 -34.28 -9.35 40.27
N THR A 557 -33.08 -9.11 40.81
CA THR A 557 -32.11 -10.18 41.07
C THR A 557 -32.64 -11.17 42.10
N ARG A 558 -33.40 -10.69 43.09
CA ARG A 558 -34.07 -11.52 44.09
C ARG A 558 -35.17 -12.40 43.49
N ARG A 559 -35.91 -11.95 42.48
CA ARG A 559 -36.87 -12.82 41.75
C ARG A 559 -36.14 -13.94 41.01
N LEU A 560 -35.00 -13.64 40.40
CA LEU A 560 -34.16 -14.65 39.73
C LEU A 560 -33.56 -15.67 40.70
N SER A 561 -33.31 -15.29 41.96
CA SER A 561 -32.73 -16.18 42.97
C SER A 561 -33.48 -17.51 43.19
N GLN A 562 -34.79 -17.55 42.89
CA GLN A 562 -35.61 -18.77 42.96
C GLN A 562 -35.18 -19.85 41.96
N TYR A 563 -34.52 -19.45 40.87
CA TYR A 563 -34.07 -20.32 39.78
C TYR A 563 -32.53 -20.43 39.73
N MET A 564 -31.82 -19.64 40.54
CA MET A 564 -30.36 -19.65 40.58
C MET A 564 -29.80 -20.93 41.22
N LEU A 565 -28.53 -21.20 40.92
CA LEU A 565 -27.77 -22.22 41.64
C LEU A 565 -27.53 -21.76 43.10
N PRO A 566 -27.40 -22.69 44.07
CA PRO A 566 -27.22 -22.35 45.48
C PRO A 566 -26.04 -21.40 45.75
N GLU A 567 -24.94 -21.57 45.02
CA GLU A 567 -23.73 -20.77 45.20
C GLU A 567 -23.93 -19.29 44.80
N LEU A 568 -24.78 -19.03 43.81
CA LEU A 568 -25.14 -17.66 43.39
C LEU A 568 -26.10 -17.00 44.38
N LYS A 569 -26.96 -17.80 45.01
CA LYS A 569 -27.89 -17.33 46.04
C LYS A 569 -27.15 -16.88 47.30
N ASP A 570 -26.19 -17.67 47.78
CA ASP A 570 -25.37 -17.30 48.94
C ASP A 570 -24.58 -16.00 48.71
N ARG A 571 -24.09 -15.79 47.47
CA ARG A 571 -23.43 -14.53 47.08
C ARG A 571 -24.39 -13.35 47.07
N LEU A 572 -25.61 -13.52 46.58
CA LEU A 572 -26.64 -12.48 46.61
C LEU A 572 -26.99 -12.10 48.05
N ASP A 573 -27.18 -13.08 48.94
CA ASP A 573 -27.51 -12.84 50.35
C ASP A 573 -26.38 -12.09 51.09
N ALA A 574 -25.12 -12.40 50.79
CA ALA A 574 -23.96 -11.68 51.33
C ALA A 574 -23.89 -10.22 50.85
N LEU A 575 -24.23 -9.98 49.58
CA LEU A 575 -24.28 -8.64 48.99
C LEU A 575 -25.43 -7.81 49.59
N GLU A 576 -26.62 -8.39 49.79
CA GLU A 576 -27.74 -7.72 50.46
C GLU A 576 -27.33 -7.28 51.89
N ALA A 577 -26.65 -8.14 52.64
CA ALA A 577 -26.18 -7.82 53.99
C ALA A 577 -25.16 -6.68 54.02
N HIS A 578 -24.21 -6.66 53.06
CA HIS A 578 -23.21 -5.58 52.95
C HIS A 578 -23.85 -4.24 52.59
N LEU A 579 -24.80 -4.25 51.64
CA LEU A 579 -25.58 -3.06 51.25
C LEU A 579 -26.33 -2.49 52.44
N GLN A 580 -26.97 -3.34 53.25
CA GLN A 580 -27.74 -2.88 54.41
C GLN A 580 -26.85 -2.23 55.47
N GLN A 581 -25.66 -2.79 55.75
CA GLN A 581 -24.70 -2.22 56.69
C GLN A 581 -24.16 -0.85 56.23
N GLN A 582 -23.84 -0.71 54.94
CA GLN A 582 -23.31 0.54 54.39
C GLN A 582 -24.39 1.62 54.23
N SER A 583 -25.62 1.25 53.89
CA SER A 583 -26.73 2.20 53.72
C SER A 583 -27.01 3.03 54.97
N THR A 584 -26.83 2.45 56.18
CA THR A 584 -26.98 3.19 57.44
C THR A 584 -25.89 4.21 57.69
N ALA A 585 -24.66 3.96 57.22
CA ALA A 585 -23.56 4.92 57.31
C ALA A 585 -23.73 6.06 56.29
N LEU A 586 -24.34 5.76 55.13
CA LEU A 586 -24.56 6.72 54.05
C LEU A 586 -25.66 7.77 54.33
N GLN A 587 -26.39 7.65 55.45
CA GLN A 587 -27.43 8.60 55.85
C GLN A 587 -26.91 9.82 56.65
N ASP A 588 -25.67 9.80 57.16
CA ASP A 588 -25.08 10.90 57.93
C ASP A 588 -24.13 11.76 57.08
N PRO A 589 -24.50 13.00 56.68
CA PRO A 589 -23.68 13.86 55.81
C PRO A 589 -22.28 14.16 56.33
N SER A 590 -22.05 14.06 57.65
CA SER A 590 -20.74 14.32 58.25
C SER A 590 -19.75 13.16 58.07
N GLN A 591 -20.26 11.95 57.84
CA GLN A 591 -19.46 10.72 57.72
C GLN A 591 -19.26 10.27 56.27
N VAL A 592 -20.02 10.85 55.34
CA VAL A 592 -20.08 10.37 53.95
C VAL A 592 -19.14 11.14 53.04
N ASN A 593 -18.24 10.40 52.40
CA ASN A 593 -17.53 10.86 51.22
C ASN A 593 -18.38 10.60 49.96
N TYR A 594 -19.24 11.54 49.58
CA TYR A 594 -20.11 11.44 48.41
C TYR A 594 -19.39 11.11 47.09
N ASP A 595 -18.17 11.62 46.89
CA ASP A 595 -17.39 11.35 45.68
C ASP A 595 -16.98 9.86 45.59
N GLU A 596 -16.54 9.27 46.70
CA GLU A 596 -16.19 7.85 46.79
C GLU A 596 -17.44 6.94 46.76
N ALA A 597 -18.52 7.36 47.41
CA ALA A 597 -19.78 6.62 47.46
C ALA A 597 -20.42 6.47 46.06
N LEU A 598 -20.47 7.57 45.30
CA LEU A 598 -21.01 7.58 43.93
C LEU A 598 -20.02 7.03 42.90
N GLY A 599 -18.72 7.31 43.07
CA GLY A 599 -17.69 6.96 42.08
C GLY A 599 -17.22 5.52 42.14
N GLU A 600 -17.13 4.92 43.33
CA GLU A 600 -16.51 3.60 43.51
C GLU A 600 -17.47 2.58 44.10
N TRP A 601 -18.10 2.91 45.24
CA TRP A 601 -18.89 1.94 45.99
C TRP A 601 -20.18 1.54 45.25
N LEU A 602 -21.02 2.51 44.88
CA LEU A 602 -22.30 2.24 44.21
C LEU A 602 -22.12 1.54 42.84
N PRO A 603 -21.19 1.97 41.95
CA PRO A 603 -20.94 1.27 40.70
C PRO A 603 -20.46 -0.17 40.91
N ARG A 604 -19.63 -0.42 41.92
CA ARG A 604 -19.17 -1.77 42.26
C ARG A 604 -20.33 -2.67 42.67
N ILE A 605 -21.24 -2.20 43.51
CA ILE A 605 -22.43 -2.98 43.91
C ILE A 605 -23.32 -3.27 42.70
N ARG A 606 -23.56 -2.28 41.84
CA ARG A 606 -24.31 -2.48 40.58
C ARG A 606 -23.61 -3.47 39.65
N GLN A 607 -22.28 -3.45 39.59
CA GLN A 607 -21.50 -4.40 38.81
C GLN A 607 -21.62 -5.83 39.36
N GLU A 608 -21.45 -6.01 40.67
CA GLU A 608 -21.57 -7.33 41.32
C GLU A 608 -22.99 -7.92 41.10
N LEU A 609 -24.05 -7.11 41.16
CA LEU A 609 -25.41 -7.55 40.79
C LEU A 609 -25.55 -7.94 39.32
N LYS A 610 -24.96 -7.17 38.39
CA LYS A 610 -24.95 -7.51 36.95
C LYS A 610 -24.17 -8.80 36.67
N GLU A 611 -23.04 -8.99 37.34
CA GLU A 611 -22.24 -10.21 37.25
C GLU A 611 -23.03 -11.43 37.71
N LEU A 612 -23.77 -11.34 38.83
CA LEU A 612 -24.66 -12.42 39.29
C LEU A 612 -25.74 -12.76 38.26
N ARG A 613 -26.39 -11.75 37.65
CA ARG A 613 -27.37 -11.97 36.58
C ARG A 613 -26.72 -12.64 35.35
N LEU A 614 -25.51 -12.23 34.97
CA LEU A 614 -24.76 -12.80 33.85
C LEU A 614 -24.32 -14.25 34.12
N GLU A 615 -23.82 -14.56 35.33
CA GLU A 615 -23.44 -15.91 35.74
C GLU A 615 -24.66 -16.86 35.73
N HIS A 616 -25.84 -16.37 36.12
CA HIS A 616 -27.09 -17.10 35.99
C HIS A 616 -27.46 -17.37 34.51
N ALA A 617 -27.41 -16.35 33.65
CA ALA A 617 -27.66 -16.50 32.21
C ALA A 617 -26.66 -17.45 31.52
N ASN A 618 -25.39 -17.43 31.93
CA ASN A 618 -24.38 -18.36 31.46
C ASN A 618 -24.65 -19.79 31.92
N SER A 619 -25.14 -19.96 33.15
CA SER A 619 -25.58 -21.26 33.67
C SER A 619 -26.74 -21.82 32.84
N LEU A 620 -27.75 -21.00 32.54
CA LEU A 620 -28.85 -21.35 31.63
C LEU A 620 -28.34 -21.82 30.27
N ARG A 621 -27.45 -21.04 29.63
CA ARG A 621 -26.87 -21.41 28.34
C ARG A 621 -26.10 -22.73 28.41
N ARG A 622 -25.28 -22.92 29.44
CA ARG A 622 -24.47 -24.14 29.62
C ARG A 622 -25.35 -25.39 29.76
N TYR A 623 -26.37 -25.32 30.60
CA TYR A 623 -27.29 -26.46 30.79
C TYR A 623 -28.23 -26.64 29.60
N GLY A 624 -28.64 -25.58 28.91
CA GLY A 624 -29.39 -25.67 27.65
C GLY A 624 -28.62 -26.39 26.55
N LEU A 625 -27.34 -26.06 26.34
CA LEU A 625 -26.48 -26.77 25.39
C LEU A 625 -26.29 -28.25 25.78
N ALA A 626 -26.08 -28.52 27.06
CA ALA A 626 -25.96 -29.89 27.55
C ALA A 626 -27.27 -30.69 27.34
N LEU A 627 -28.44 -30.03 27.46
CA LEU A 627 -29.73 -30.63 27.17
C LEU A 627 -29.88 -30.97 25.68
N GLU A 628 -29.56 -30.04 24.77
CA GLU A 628 -29.59 -30.32 23.32
C GLU A 628 -28.69 -31.52 22.96
N ASP A 629 -27.50 -31.59 23.53
CA ASP A 629 -26.58 -32.69 23.29
C ASP A 629 -27.12 -34.02 23.86
N ALA A 630 -27.72 -34.01 25.05
CA ALA A 630 -28.36 -35.19 25.64
C ALA A 630 -29.54 -35.69 24.77
N ILE A 631 -30.40 -34.79 24.30
CA ILE A 631 -31.50 -35.11 23.37
C ILE A 631 -30.94 -35.77 22.11
N ARG A 632 -29.91 -35.19 21.50
CA ARG A 632 -29.26 -35.76 20.29
C ARG A 632 -28.64 -37.14 20.54
N ARG A 633 -28.08 -37.40 21.73
CA ARG A 633 -27.51 -38.72 22.05
C ARG A 633 -28.61 -39.77 22.17
N ILE A 634 -29.67 -39.47 22.92
CA ILE A 634 -30.84 -40.33 23.05
C ILE A 634 -31.46 -40.59 21.67
N ASP A 635 -31.67 -39.57 20.84
CA ASP A 635 -32.22 -39.73 19.48
C ASP A 635 -31.34 -40.62 18.59
N ARG A 636 -30.01 -40.44 18.63
CA ARG A 636 -29.09 -41.30 17.87
C ARG A 636 -29.13 -42.75 18.31
N GLN A 637 -29.20 -42.99 19.62
CA GLN A 637 -29.37 -44.34 20.14
C GLN A 637 -30.74 -44.89 19.73
N TRP A 638 -31.80 -44.09 19.82
CA TRP A 638 -33.14 -44.49 19.36
C TRP A 638 -33.17 -44.88 17.88
N THR A 639 -32.58 -44.08 16.98
CA THR A 639 -32.48 -44.42 15.55
C THR A 639 -31.67 -45.71 15.30
N ARG A 640 -30.66 -46.00 16.13
CA ARG A 640 -29.93 -47.28 16.05
C ARG A 640 -30.80 -48.45 16.47
N LEU A 641 -31.62 -48.27 17.51
CA LEU A 641 -32.60 -49.26 17.95
C LEU A 641 -33.64 -49.51 16.85
N GLU A 642 -34.22 -48.47 16.25
CA GLU A 642 -35.17 -48.58 15.13
C GLU A 642 -34.59 -49.34 13.92
N ARG A 643 -33.33 -49.08 13.56
CA ARG A 643 -32.65 -49.81 12.45
C ARG A 643 -32.48 -51.29 12.70
N LEU A 644 -32.45 -51.71 13.96
CA LEU A 644 -32.41 -53.13 14.31
C LEU A 644 -33.78 -53.79 14.16
N GLY A 645 -34.83 -53.08 13.74
CA GLY A 645 -36.17 -53.66 13.54
C GLY A 645 -36.68 -54.34 14.81
N PRO A 646 -36.82 -53.59 15.92
CA PRO A 646 -37.05 -54.18 17.24
C PRO A 646 -38.46 -54.81 17.36
N GLU A 647 -39.37 -54.48 16.45
CA GLU A 647 -40.71 -55.07 16.32
C GLU A 647 -40.74 -56.32 15.41
N ASP A 648 -39.66 -56.61 14.66
CA ASP A 648 -39.61 -57.79 13.79
C ASP A 648 -39.47 -59.06 14.66
N PRO A 649 -40.38 -60.04 14.55
CA PRO A 649 -40.29 -61.27 15.32
C PRO A 649 -39.07 -62.09 14.90
N PRO A 650 -38.37 -62.73 15.85
CA PRO A 650 -38.63 -62.73 17.30
C PRO A 650 -38.22 -61.41 18.01
N ILE A 651 -39.06 -60.95 18.95
CA ILE A 651 -38.96 -59.66 19.66
C ILE A 651 -38.03 -59.77 20.89
N ALA A 652 -37.48 -58.65 21.35
CA ALA A 652 -36.73 -58.56 22.61
C ALA A 652 -37.64 -58.77 23.84
N GLU A 653 -37.06 -59.18 24.98
CA GLU A 653 -37.81 -59.43 26.22
C GLU A 653 -38.25 -58.14 26.94
N GLN A 654 -37.54 -57.03 26.69
CA GLN A 654 -37.84 -55.72 27.29
C GLN A 654 -38.89 -54.96 26.48
N ASP A 655 -39.82 -54.30 27.18
CA ASP A 655 -40.91 -53.54 26.60
C ASP A 655 -40.41 -52.21 25.98
N ILE A 656 -40.43 -52.17 24.65
CA ILE A 656 -39.99 -51.04 23.83
C ILE A 656 -40.99 -49.88 23.92
N GLU A 657 -42.29 -50.16 24.06
CA GLU A 657 -43.35 -49.13 24.15
C GLU A 657 -43.21 -48.33 25.45
N GLN A 658 -42.92 -49.01 26.56
CA GLN A 658 -42.66 -48.35 27.84
C GLN A 658 -41.42 -47.46 27.80
N LEU A 659 -40.37 -47.85 27.07
CA LEU A 659 -39.16 -47.04 26.93
C LEU A 659 -39.42 -45.79 26.06
N GLU A 660 -40.23 -45.90 25.01
CA GLU A 660 -40.64 -44.76 24.18
C GLU A 660 -41.41 -43.71 24.99
N ALA A 661 -42.34 -44.18 25.83
CA ALA A 661 -43.10 -43.31 26.74
C ALA A 661 -42.19 -42.59 27.75
N ASP A 662 -41.21 -43.30 28.34
CA ASP A 662 -40.27 -42.73 29.30
C ASP A 662 -39.35 -41.67 28.65
N VAL A 663 -38.88 -41.91 27.42
CA VAL A 663 -38.08 -40.94 26.65
C VAL A 663 -38.90 -39.70 26.31
N THR A 664 -40.16 -39.87 25.92
CA THR A 664 -41.05 -38.77 25.57
C THR A 664 -41.37 -37.91 26.80
N ALA A 665 -41.72 -38.54 27.93
CA ALA A 665 -41.98 -37.85 29.18
C ALA A 665 -40.75 -37.06 29.68
N TRP A 666 -39.55 -37.63 29.55
CA TRP A 666 -38.31 -36.93 29.89
C TRP A 666 -38.07 -35.69 29.01
N LYS A 667 -38.33 -35.78 27.69
CA LYS A 667 -38.21 -34.62 26.78
C LYS A 667 -39.16 -33.50 27.16
N GLU A 668 -40.42 -33.81 27.47
CA GLU A 668 -41.40 -32.80 27.90
C GLU A 668 -41.03 -32.11 29.22
N GLU A 669 -40.53 -32.89 30.21
CA GLU A 669 -40.06 -32.33 31.46
C GLU A 669 -38.84 -31.41 31.26
N ALA A 670 -37.94 -31.78 30.34
CA ALA A 670 -36.79 -30.96 30.00
C ALA A 670 -37.17 -29.64 29.30
N GLU A 671 -38.16 -29.66 28.41
CA GLU A 671 -38.67 -28.43 27.78
C GLU A 671 -39.27 -27.46 28.79
N ARG A 672 -40.04 -27.97 29.77
CA ARG A 672 -40.62 -27.15 30.85
C ARG A 672 -39.54 -26.58 31.80
N ALA A 673 -38.40 -27.25 31.91
CA ALA A 673 -37.31 -26.86 32.82
C ALA A 673 -36.31 -25.86 32.21
N THR A 674 -36.51 -25.39 30.98
CA THR A 674 -35.54 -24.56 30.23
C THR A 674 -35.10 -23.29 30.97
N GLU A 675 -35.95 -22.74 31.83
CA GLU A 675 -35.67 -21.51 32.59
C GLU A 675 -35.02 -21.75 33.97
N SER A 676 -34.78 -23.01 34.36
CA SER A 676 -34.17 -23.35 35.64
C SER A 676 -32.93 -24.22 35.48
N PRO A 677 -31.72 -23.65 35.61
CA PRO A 677 -30.45 -24.39 35.63
C PRO A 677 -30.43 -25.53 36.66
N LEU A 678 -31.12 -25.35 37.79
CA LEU A 678 -31.19 -26.35 38.86
C LEU A 678 -31.99 -27.57 38.41
N LEU A 679 -33.18 -27.36 37.82
CA LEU A 679 -33.99 -28.46 37.29
C LEU A 679 -33.30 -29.15 36.11
N LEU A 680 -32.67 -28.38 35.21
CA LEU A 680 -31.89 -28.94 34.10
C LEU A 680 -30.71 -29.78 34.59
N ARG A 681 -30.01 -29.36 35.64
CA ARG A 681 -28.90 -30.14 36.24
C ARG A 681 -29.37 -31.51 36.72
N ASP A 682 -30.51 -31.57 37.38
CA ASP A 682 -31.05 -32.82 37.92
C ASP A 682 -31.58 -33.74 36.80
N LEU A 683 -32.22 -33.18 35.77
CA LEU A 683 -32.68 -33.92 34.58
C LEU A 683 -31.52 -34.48 33.74
N LEU A 684 -30.47 -33.68 33.52
CA LEU A 684 -29.27 -34.06 32.77
C LEU A 684 -28.35 -35.03 33.50
N GLY A 685 -28.51 -35.16 34.82
CA GLY A 685 -27.73 -36.06 35.65
C GLY A 685 -28.18 -37.52 35.50
N ARG A 686 -28.78 -38.07 36.56
CA ARG A 686 -29.03 -39.52 36.68
C ARG A 686 -30.09 -40.03 35.71
N ARG A 687 -31.03 -39.18 35.28
CA ARG A 687 -32.18 -39.60 34.45
C ARG A 687 -31.80 -39.87 33.00
N VAL A 688 -31.01 -38.99 32.36
CA VAL A 688 -30.49 -39.22 31.00
C VAL A 688 -29.65 -40.49 30.94
N ALA A 689 -28.72 -40.65 31.87
CA ALA A 689 -27.84 -41.83 31.91
C ALA A 689 -28.64 -43.15 32.02
N ALA A 690 -29.70 -43.18 32.83
CA ALA A 690 -30.56 -44.36 32.97
C ALA A 690 -31.35 -44.68 31.69
N LEU A 691 -31.76 -43.67 30.91
CA LEU A 691 -32.42 -43.88 29.61
C LEU A 691 -31.42 -44.38 28.56
N GLU A 692 -30.22 -43.78 28.48
CA GLU A 692 -29.17 -44.20 27.57
C GLU A 692 -28.76 -45.68 27.82
N GLU A 693 -28.60 -46.08 29.08
CA GLU A 693 -28.26 -47.45 29.49
C GLU A 693 -29.35 -48.46 29.10
N ARG A 694 -30.63 -48.10 29.27
CA ARG A 694 -31.76 -48.96 28.88
C ARG A 694 -31.84 -49.13 27.36
N ILE A 695 -31.66 -48.07 26.58
CA ILE A 695 -31.66 -48.16 25.10
C ILE A 695 -30.52 -49.08 24.62
N GLU A 696 -29.33 -48.96 25.21
CA GLU A 696 -28.17 -49.79 24.85
C GLU A 696 -28.35 -51.28 25.21
N ALA A 697 -29.00 -51.56 26.35
CA ALA A 697 -29.30 -52.93 26.75
C ALA A 697 -30.22 -53.65 25.74
N ILE A 698 -31.28 -52.99 25.26
CA ILE A 698 -32.19 -53.56 24.25
C ILE A 698 -31.48 -53.78 22.91
N GLN A 699 -30.64 -52.81 22.47
CA GLN A 699 -29.86 -52.97 21.24
C GLN A 699 -28.94 -54.19 21.28
N SER A 700 -28.27 -54.39 22.41
CA SER A 700 -27.35 -55.51 22.60
C SER A 700 -28.10 -56.84 22.59
N GLN A 701 -29.25 -56.90 23.28
CA GLN A 701 -30.10 -58.09 23.31
C GLN A 701 -30.60 -58.51 21.91
N ILE A 702 -31.06 -57.56 21.09
CA ILE A 702 -31.54 -57.86 19.73
C ILE A 702 -30.39 -58.37 18.84
N LYS A 703 -29.25 -57.70 18.90
CA LYS A 703 -28.10 -58.03 18.05
C LYS A 703 -27.53 -59.41 18.40
N GLU A 704 -27.24 -59.65 19.68
CA GLU A 704 -26.69 -60.91 20.14
C GLU A 704 -27.66 -62.08 19.92
N GLY A 705 -28.95 -61.88 20.19
CA GLY A 705 -29.97 -62.90 19.96
C GLY A 705 -30.11 -63.31 18.49
N ARG A 706 -30.04 -62.35 17.55
CA ARG A 706 -30.12 -62.65 16.11
C ARG A 706 -28.84 -63.27 15.56
N ASP A 707 -27.68 -62.80 15.97
CA ASP A 707 -26.39 -63.40 15.58
C ASP A 707 -26.29 -64.86 16.07
N GLN A 708 -26.82 -65.14 17.28
CA GLN A 708 -26.90 -66.50 17.82
C GLN A 708 -27.88 -67.38 17.00
N LEU A 709 -29.04 -66.85 16.60
CA LEU A 709 -29.97 -67.59 15.74
C LEU A 709 -29.37 -67.92 14.38
N GLU A 710 -28.62 -67.00 13.77
CA GLU A 710 -27.97 -67.25 12.48
C GLU A 710 -26.89 -68.34 12.57
N SER A 711 -26.08 -68.33 13.64
CA SER A 711 -25.05 -69.34 13.86
C SER A 711 -25.66 -70.73 14.08
N LEU A 712 -26.69 -70.84 14.93
CA LEU A 712 -27.42 -72.09 15.16
C LEU A 712 -28.14 -72.58 13.90
N ALA A 713 -28.70 -71.68 13.09
CA ALA A 713 -29.32 -72.05 11.81
C ALA A 713 -28.29 -72.61 10.81
N ARG A 714 -27.03 -72.14 10.88
CA ARG A 714 -25.94 -72.65 10.05
C ARG A 714 -25.50 -74.04 10.52
N GLU A 715 -25.35 -74.24 11.82
CA GLU A 715 -25.01 -75.54 12.42
C GLU A 715 -26.09 -76.58 12.11
N TYR A 716 -27.37 -76.22 12.28
CA TYR A 716 -28.49 -77.10 11.93
C TYR A 716 -28.45 -77.51 10.46
N ARG A 717 -28.24 -76.55 9.54
CA ARG A 717 -28.13 -76.84 8.09
C ARG A 717 -26.98 -77.78 7.77
N GLN A 718 -25.86 -77.68 8.47
CA GLN A 718 -24.71 -78.57 8.28
C GLN A 718 -25.05 -80.02 8.68
N HIS A 719 -25.58 -80.22 9.89
CA HIS A 719 -26.00 -81.55 10.35
C HIS A 719 -27.14 -82.13 9.52
N ALA A 720 -28.08 -81.29 9.07
CA ALA A 720 -29.14 -81.67 8.14
C ALA A 720 -28.59 -82.19 6.81
N GLN A 721 -27.64 -81.49 6.19
CA GLN A 721 -27.01 -81.92 4.94
C GLN A 721 -26.23 -83.22 5.11
N ALA A 722 -25.48 -83.37 6.21
CA ALA A 722 -24.76 -84.60 6.51
C ALA A 722 -25.71 -85.79 6.71
N THR A 723 -26.80 -85.58 7.45
CA THR A 723 -27.85 -86.58 7.66
C THR A 723 -28.50 -87.00 6.34
N HIS A 724 -28.82 -86.05 5.46
CA HIS A 724 -29.35 -86.35 4.12
C HIS A 724 -28.37 -87.17 3.27
N ALA A 725 -27.08 -86.80 3.26
CA ALA A 725 -26.06 -87.53 2.51
C ALA A 725 -25.90 -88.98 3.00
N LEU A 726 -25.93 -89.21 4.33
CA LEU A 726 -25.89 -90.55 4.91
C LEU A 726 -27.14 -91.37 4.55
N ARG A 727 -28.32 -90.76 4.57
CA ARG A 727 -29.58 -91.41 4.16
C ARG A 727 -29.53 -91.85 2.71
N ASP A 728 -29.06 -90.99 1.81
CA ASP A 728 -28.94 -91.33 0.39
C ASP A 728 -27.89 -92.40 0.15
N LYS A 729 -26.76 -92.36 0.88
CA LYS A 729 -25.72 -93.40 0.80
C LYS A 729 -26.22 -94.77 1.27
N ILE A 730 -26.95 -94.83 2.38
CA ILE A 730 -27.57 -96.08 2.86
C ILE A 730 -28.53 -96.63 1.81
N ARG A 731 -29.40 -95.78 1.24
CA ARG A 731 -30.33 -96.20 0.17
C ARG A 731 -29.60 -96.72 -1.06
N GLN A 732 -28.52 -96.04 -1.49
CA GLN A 732 -27.73 -96.45 -2.63
C GLN A 732 -27.08 -97.82 -2.39
N MET A 733 -26.43 -98.02 -1.23
CA MET A 733 -25.82 -99.30 -0.87
C MET A 733 -26.83 -100.46 -0.87
N LEU A 734 -28.04 -100.21 -0.36
CA LEU A 734 -29.10 -101.22 -0.36
C LEU A 734 -29.59 -101.54 -1.78
N SER A 735 -29.75 -100.52 -2.64
CA SER A 735 -30.22 -100.72 -4.01
C SER A 735 -29.22 -101.41 -4.94
N GLU A 736 -27.92 -101.29 -4.66
CA GLU A 736 -26.84 -101.90 -5.46
C GLU A 736 -26.51 -103.33 -5.00
N SER A 737 -26.95 -103.73 -3.81
CA SER A 737 -26.64 -105.03 -3.22
C SER A 737 -27.59 -106.15 -3.68
N GLU A 738 -27.09 -107.38 -3.76
CA GLU A 738 -27.92 -108.59 -3.97
C GLU A 738 -28.73 -108.99 -2.72
N TRP A 739 -28.66 -108.20 -1.64
CA TRP A 739 -29.23 -108.46 -0.32
C TRP A 739 -30.26 -107.41 0.11
N ASP A 740 -30.93 -106.78 -0.86
CA ASP A 740 -31.90 -105.68 -0.66
C ASP A 740 -33.14 -106.07 0.17
N HIS A 741 -33.40 -107.37 0.32
CA HIS A 741 -34.52 -107.92 1.09
C HIS A 741 -34.27 -108.02 2.60
N ILE A 742 -33.05 -107.75 3.08
CA ILE A 742 -32.72 -107.76 4.52
C ILE A 742 -33.25 -106.47 5.18
N ASP A 743 -33.93 -106.62 6.32
CA ASP A 743 -34.33 -105.46 7.14
C ASP A 743 -33.16 -104.96 8.00
N TRP A 744 -32.75 -103.70 7.76
CA TRP A 744 -31.59 -103.07 8.39
C TRP A 744 -31.94 -102.11 9.55
N SER A 745 -33.21 -102.05 9.99
CA SER A 745 -33.68 -101.29 11.17
C SER A 745 -33.32 -99.78 11.17
N ILE A 746 -33.88 -99.01 10.23
CA ILE A 746 -33.60 -97.56 10.05
C ILE A 746 -34.59 -96.65 10.86
N GLU A 747 -35.54 -97.22 11.62
CA GLU A 747 -36.60 -96.42 12.27
C GLU A 747 -36.12 -95.41 13.32
N GLU A 748 -35.09 -95.77 14.10
CA GLU A 748 -34.61 -94.91 15.20
C GLU A 748 -33.92 -93.64 14.67
N SER A 749 -33.17 -93.77 13.57
CA SER A 749 -32.48 -92.65 12.92
C SER A 749 -33.46 -91.70 12.22
N GLU A 750 -34.54 -92.22 11.62
CA GLU A 750 -35.59 -91.40 11.01
C GLU A 750 -36.42 -90.62 12.05
N ARG A 751 -36.74 -91.21 13.21
CA ARG A 751 -37.45 -90.48 14.29
C ARG A 751 -36.63 -89.31 14.83
N ALA A 752 -35.33 -89.51 15.02
CA ALA A 752 -34.44 -88.43 15.47
C ALA A 752 -34.40 -87.28 14.45
N TRP A 753 -34.46 -87.59 13.15
CA TRP A 753 -34.52 -86.62 12.08
C TRP A 753 -35.85 -85.84 12.06
N GLU A 754 -36.98 -86.50 12.23
CA GLU A 754 -38.30 -85.86 12.31
C GLU A 754 -38.40 -84.88 13.50
N ASP A 755 -37.85 -85.26 14.66
CA ASP A 755 -37.77 -84.39 15.83
C ASP A 755 -36.94 -83.14 15.56
N ALA A 756 -35.81 -83.26 14.83
CA ALA A 756 -34.97 -82.13 14.46
C ALA A 756 -35.72 -81.11 13.59
N VAL A 757 -36.44 -81.59 12.56
CA VAL A 757 -37.26 -80.74 11.68
C VAL A 757 -38.40 -80.06 12.43
N LYS A 758 -39.00 -80.75 13.41
CA LYS A 758 -40.07 -80.18 14.23
C LYS A 758 -39.59 -79.01 15.10
N GLN A 759 -38.41 -79.15 15.73
CA GLN A 759 -37.85 -78.10 16.58
C GLN A 759 -37.37 -76.90 15.77
N GLU A 760 -36.85 -77.11 14.56
CA GLU A 760 -36.47 -76.00 13.67
C GLU A 760 -37.69 -75.18 13.23
N ARG A 761 -38.80 -75.83 12.87
CA ARG A 761 -40.05 -75.13 12.56
C ARG A 761 -40.60 -74.36 13.75
N ALA A 762 -40.45 -74.92 14.96
CA ALA A 762 -40.88 -74.25 16.18
C ALA A 762 -40.10 -72.94 16.38
N SER A 763 -38.77 -72.96 16.18
CA SER A 763 -37.90 -71.79 16.30
C SER A 763 -38.36 -70.63 15.40
N HIS A 764 -38.76 -70.92 14.16
CA HIS A 764 -39.27 -69.91 13.24
C HIS A 764 -40.63 -69.30 13.65
N SER A 765 -41.36 -69.96 14.56
CA SER A 765 -42.67 -69.50 15.06
C SER A 765 -42.61 -68.91 16.47
N ALA A 766 -41.43 -68.84 17.09
CA ALA A 766 -41.26 -68.30 18.43
C ALA A 766 -41.44 -66.76 18.45
N GLN A 767 -42.08 -66.25 19.51
CA GLN A 767 -42.39 -64.83 19.66
C GLN A 767 -41.21 -64.02 20.19
N ASP A 768 -40.36 -64.60 21.03
CA ASP A 768 -39.20 -63.95 21.64
C ASP A 768 -37.86 -64.57 21.18
N LEU A 769 -36.79 -63.77 21.25
CA LEU A 769 -35.45 -64.17 20.77
C LEU A 769 -34.87 -65.34 21.58
N ALA A 770 -35.15 -65.37 22.88
CA ALA A 770 -34.65 -66.42 23.77
C ALA A 770 -35.27 -67.78 23.44
N SER A 771 -36.59 -67.87 23.29
CA SER A 771 -37.31 -69.09 22.92
C SER A 771 -36.98 -69.54 21.50
N ALA A 772 -36.81 -68.60 20.56
CA ALA A 772 -36.38 -68.93 19.21
C ALA A 772 -35.01 -69.62 19.21
N SER A 773 -34.05 -69.07 19.98
CA SER A 773 -32.68 -69.58 20.09
C SER A 773 -32.65 -70.95 20.77
N ASP A 774 -33.37 -71.11 21.88
CA ASP A 774 -33.49 -72.38 22.60
C ASP A 774 -34.08 -73.51 21.74
N GLN A 775 -35.11 -73.20 20.94
CA GLN A 775 -35.73 -74.18 20.06
C GLN A 775 -34.82 -74.58 18.89
N LEU A 776 -34.04 -73.63 18.35
CA LEU A 776 -33.09 -73.94 17.29
C LEU A 776 -31.89 -74.76 17.80
N GLN A 777 -31.39 -74.47 19.00
CA GLN A 777 -30.36 -75.29 19.64
C GLN A 777 -30.85 -76.73 19.85
N ARG A 778 -32.11 -76.92 20.26
CA ARG A 778 -32.70 -78.26 20.37
C ARG A 778 -32.80 -78.96 19.01
N ALA A 779 -33.07 -78.21 17.93
CA ALA A 779 -33.07 -78.73 16.57
C ALA A 779 -31.68 -79.19 16.13
N VAL A 780 -30.63 -78.38 16.38
CA VAL A 780 -29.21 -78.73 16.12
C VAL A 780 -28.86 -80.04 16.83
N ASN A 781 -29.13 -80.13 18.13
CA ASN A 781 -28.82 -81.31 18.93
C ASN A 781 -29.60 -82.57 18.50
N ALA A 782 -30.79 -82.41 17.91
CA ALA A 782 -31.55 -83.51 17.34
C ALA A 782 -31.02 -83.93 15.96
N ALA A 783 -30.62 -82.97 15.12
CA ALA A 783 -30.01 -83.24 13.82
C ALA A 783 -28.65 -83.94 13.96
N GLU A 784 -27.81 -83.52 14.91
CA GLU A 784 -26.53 -84.19 15.20
C GLU A 784 -26.76 -85.64 15.67
N ARG A 785 -27.75 -85.87 16.54
CA ARG A 785 -28.11 -87.24 16.95
C ARG A 785 -28.59 -88.09 15.78
N ALA A 786 -29.39 -87.52 14.87
CA ALA A 786 -29.83 -88.22 13.66
C ALA A 786 -28.64 -88.57 12.74
N GLU A 787 -27.71 -87.64 12.56
CA GLU A 787 -26.47 -87.86 11.79
C GLU A 787 -25.66 -89.04 12.36
N GLN A 788 -25.43 -89.05 13.68
CA GLN A 788 -24.68 -90.12 14.35
C GLN A 788 -25.36 -91.49 14.21
N LEU A 789 -26.69 -91.54 14.35
CA LEU A 789 -27.45 -92.78 14.18
C LEU A 789 -27.41 -93.29 12.74
N HIS A 790 -27.60 -92.41 11.75
CA HIS A 790 -27.47 -92.79 10.34
C HIS A 790 -26.06 -93.23 9.97
N SER A 791 -25.02 -92.57 10.49
CA SER A 791 -23.63 -92.98 10.27
C SER A 791 -23.36 -94.38 10.84
N ARG A 792 -23.89 -94.68 12.02
CA ARG A 792 -23.80 -96.02 12.62
C ARG A 792 -24.53 -97.07 11.78
N THR A 793 -25.74 -96.78 11.30
CA THR A 793 -26.49 -97.68 10.41
C THR A 793 -25.74 -97.91 9.10
N GLU A 794 -25.16 -96.86 8.51
CA GLU A 794 -24.35 -96.95 7.29
C GLU A 794 -23.17 -97.90 7.44
N HIS A 795 -22.41 -97.79 8.54
CA HIS A 795 -21.28 -98.70 8.82
C HIS A 795 -21.74 -100.15 9.04
N GLN A 796 -22.86 -100.33 9.77
CA GLN A 796 -23.43 -101.66 10.01
C GLN A 796 -23.86 -102.33 8.71
N VAL A 797 -24.57 -101.61 7.84
CA VAL A 797 -25.01 -102.10 6.52
C VAL A 797 -23.80 -102.41 5.64
N SER A 798 -22.86 -101.48 5.50
CA SER A 798 -21.68 -101.67 4.64
C SER A 798 -20.82 -102.88 5.07
N SER A 799 -20.53 -103.00 6.37
CA SER A 799 -19.73 -104.12 6.89
C SER A 799 -20.45 -105.46 6.75
N ALA A 800 -21.77 -105.48 6.92
CA ALA A 800 -22.56 -106.70 6.81
C ALA A 800 -22.70 -107.15 5.35
N LEU A 801 -22.97 -106.22 4.42
CA LEU A 801 -23.01 -106.50 2.99
C LEU A 801 -21.67 -107.05 2.47
N THR A 802 -20.55 -106.39 2.82
CA THR A 802 -19.20 -106.85 2.43
C THR A 802 -18.96 -108.29 2.89
N ARG A 803 -19.38 -108.63 4.12
CA ARG A 803 -19.20 -109.98 4.66
C ARG A 803 -20.06 -111.03 3.95
N LEU A 804 -21.30 -110.68 3.59
CA LEU A 804 -22.15 -111.58 2.81
C LEU A 804 -21.60 -111.79 1.40
N ASP A 805 -21.10 -110.73 0.76
CA ASP A 805 -20.51 -110.79 -0.57
C ASP A 805 -19.21 -111.62 -0.59
N GLU A 806 -18.35 -111.47 0.42
CA GLU A 806 -17.14 -112.29 0.58
C GLU A 806 -17.48 -113.77 0.74
N GLU A 807 -18.41 -114.13 1.63
CA GLU A 807 -18.79 -115.52 1.84
C GLU A 807 -19.51 -116.10 0.62
N LEU A 808 -20.34 -115.31 -0.07
CA LEU A 808 -20.97 -115.70 -1.33
C LEU A 808 -19.92 -115.95 -2.41
N TYR A 809 -18.95 -115.05 -2.57
CA TYR A 809 -17.86 -115.21 -3.53
C TYR A 809 -17.02 -116.46 -3.25
N GLU A 810 -16.69 -116.71 -1.97
CA GLU A 810 -15.96 -117.91 -1.59
C GLU A 810 -16.73 -119.19 -1.92
N VAL A 811 -18.03 -119.23 -1.63
CA VAL A 811 -18.90 -120.38 -1.95
C VAL A 811 -19.00 -120.58 -3.47
N VAL A 812 -19.21 -119.51 -4.24
CA VAL A 812 -19.28 -119.58 -5.71
C VAL A 812 -17.95 -120.05 -6.30
N SER A 813 -16.82 -119.53 -5.82
CA SER A 813 -15.50 -119.99 -6.28
C SER A 813 -15.21 -121.45 -5.92
N ALA A 814 -15.73 -121.92 -4.77
CA ALA A 814 -15.62 -123.32 -4.36
C ALA A 814 -16.51 -124.22 -5.21
N LEU A 815 -17.72 -123.78 -5.57
CA LEU A 815 -18.59 -124.45 -6.52
C LEU A 815 -17.90 -124.67 -7.86
N GLU A 816 -17.36 -123.61 -8.47
CA GLU A 816 -16.66 -123.71 -9.76
C GLU A 816 -15.43 -124.64 -9.71
N ARG A 817 -14.73 -124.70 -8.58
CA ARG A 817 -13.60 -125.62 -8.39
C ARG A 817 -14.09 -127.07 -8.27
N CYS A 818 -15.19 -127.29 -7.55
CA CYS A 818 -15.78 -128.62 -7.39
C CYS A 818 -16.35 -129.14 -8.71
N GLU A 819 -17.00 -128.28 -9.51
CA GLU A 819 -17.47 -128.60 -10.86
C GLU A 819 -16.32 -128.99 -11.78
N ARG A 820 -15.26 -128.16 -11.86
CA ARG A 820 -14.05 -128.49 -12.63
C ARG A 820 -13.41 -129.81 -12.20
N ARG A 821 -13.48 -130.14 -10.91
CA ARG A 821 -12.95 -131.40 -10.37
C ARG A 821 -13.85 -132.59 -10.71
N ALA A 822 -15.17 -132.41 -10.72
CA ALA A 822 -16.11 -133.41 -11.22
C ALA A 822 -15.85 -133.71 -12.71
N ASP A 823 -15.66 -132.68 -13.53
CA ASP A 823 -15.34 -132.82 -14.96
C ASP A 823 -14.04 -133.60 -15.18
N GLN A 824 -12.97 -133.27 -14.45
CA GLN A 824 -11.68 -133.96 -14.54
C GLN A 824 -11.73 -135.43 -14.10
N LEU A 825 -12.56 -135.77 -13.11
CA LEU A 825 -12.77 -137.16 -12.69
C LEU A 825 -13.59 -137.96 -13.73
N GLY A 826 -14.53 -137.29 -14.39
CA GLY A 826 -15.24 -137.82 -15.55
C GLY A 826 -14.28 -138.20 -16.68
N GLU A 827 -13.34 -137.30 -17.02
CA GLU A 827 -12.34 -137.54 -18.07
C GLU A 827 -11.34 -138.66 -17.73
N ARG A 828 -11.04 -138.88 -16.45
CA ARG A 828 -10.13 -139.95 -15.97
C ARG A 828 -10.78 -141.34 -15.87
N GLY A 829 -12.06 -141.46 -16.20
CA GLY A 829 -12.78 -142.74 -16.22
C GLY A 829 -13.27 -143.24 -14.86
N MET A 830 -13.48 -142.34 -13.88
CA MET A 830 -14.05 -142.63 -12.55
C MET A 830 -15.46 -142.01 -12.38
N PRO A 831 -16.51 -142.53 -13.05
CA PRO A 831 -17.81 -141.85 -13.14
C PRO A 831 -18.63 -141.83 -11.84
N GLU A 832 -18.45 -142.79 -10.93
CA GLU A 832 -19.24 -142.82 -9.67
C GLU A 832 -18.82 -141.73 -8.67
N GLU A 833 -17.55 -141.33 -8.69
CA GLU A 833 -17.05 -140.25 -7.83
C GLU A 833 -17.48 -138.88 -8.34
N ALA A 834 -17.50 -138.67 -9.67
CA ALA A 834 -17.95 -137.42 -10.30
C ALA A 834 -19.43 -137.11 -9.99
N ILE A 835 -20.33 -138.10 -10.06
CA ILE A 835 -21.76 -137.90 -9.77
C ILE A 835 -22.01 -137.50 -8.30
N LYS A 836 -21.22 -138.02 -7.36
CA LYS A 836 -21.34 -137.63 -5.94
C LYS A 836 -20.94 -136.17 -5.72
N ILE A 837 -19.90 -135.70 -6.41
CA ILE A 837 -19.47 -134.30 -6.33
C ILE A 837 -20.53 -133.37 -6.93
N GLU A 838 -21.08 -133.70 -8.11
CA GLU A 838 -22.15 -132.89 -8.72
C GLU A 838 -23.39 -132.76 -7.83
N ALA A 839 -23.80 -133.85 -7.15
CA ALA A 839 -24.96 -133.82 -6.26
C ALA A 839 -24.75 -132.89 -5.04
N LEU A 840 -23.51 -132.79 -4.55
CA LEU A 840 -23.15 -131.86 -3.47
C LEU A 840 -23.06 -130.42 -3.97
N CYS A 841 -22.55 -130.17 -5.19
CA CYS A 841 -22.58 -128.85 -5.82
C CYS A 841 -24.03 -128.33 -5.95
N ARG A 842 -24.96 -129.14 -6.48
CA ARG A 842 -26.38 -128.75 -6.61
C ARG A 842 -27.09 -128.50 -5.28
N ARG A 843 -26.57 -129.06 -4.17
CA ARG A 843 -27.10 -128.76 -2.84
C ARG A 843 -26.57 -127.41 -2.34
N ALA A 844 -25.28 -127.14 -2.54
CA ALA A 844 -24.68 -125.85 -2.21
C ALA A 844 -25.26 -124.70 -3.06
N GLU A 845 -25.59 -124.92 -4.33
CA GLU A 845 -26.30 -123.92 -5.17
C GLU A 845 -27.68 -123.55 -4.60
N ARG A 846 -28.47 -124.55 -4.20
CA ARG A 846 -29.78 -124.29 -3.57
C ARG A 846 -29.67 -123.52 -2.27
N ASN A 847 -28.64 -123.81 -1.47
CA ASN A 847 -28.39 -123.06 -0.25
C ASN A 847 -27.92 -121.62 -0.55
N VAL A 848 -27.18 -121.38 -1.63
CA VAL A 848 -26.87 -120.01 -2.09
C VAL A 848 -28.14 -119.26 -2.52
N GLU A 849 -29.05 -119.92 -3.22
CA GLU A 849 -30.34 -119.31 -3.61
C GLU A 849 -31.21 -118.99 -2.39
N MET A 850 -31.24 -119.89 -1.38
CA MET A 850 -31.89 -119.62 -0.10
C MET A 850 -31.25 -118.45 0.64
N ALA A 851 -29.92 -118.34 0.63
CA ALA A 851 -29.22 -117.20 1.21
C ALA A 851 -29.68 -115.89 0.58
N LYS A 852 -29.70 -115.79 -0.77
CA LYS A 852 -30.11 -114.57 -1.48
C LYS A 852 -31.56 -114.16 -1.21
N SER A 853 -32.41 -115.12 -0.87
CA SER A 853 -33.82 -114.85 -0.52
C SER A 853 -34.07 -114.56 0.96
N ALA A 854 -33.05 -114.57 1.81
CA ALA A 854 -33.20 -114.39 3.25
C ALA A 854 -33.51 -112.93 3.62
N THR A 855 -34.48 -112.74 4.53
CA THR A 855 -34.89 -111.41 5.02
C THR A 855 -34.10 -110.94 6.24
N THR A 856 -33.18 -111.76 6.75
CA THR A 856 -32.29 -111.41 7.86
C THR A 856 -30.83 -111.73 7.52
N PHE A 857 -29.91 -110.91 8.02
CA PHE A 857 -28.47 -111.09 7.83
C PHE A 857 -27.96 -112.43 8.38
N GLU A 858 -28.44 -112.85 9.55
CA GLU A 858 -28.00 -114.10 10.20
C GLU A 858 -28.39 -115.33 9.39
N ASP A 859 -29.60 -115.35 8.82
CA ASP A 859 -30.08 -116.46 7.99
C ASP A 859 -29.31 -116.53 6.67
N ALA A 860 -29.08 -115.40 6.00
CA ALA A 860 -28.30 -115.33 4.76
C ALA A 860 -26.89 -115.91 4.97
N LEU A 861 -26.21 -115.50 6.03
CA LEU A 861 -24.86 -115.96 6.37
C LEU A 861 -24.84 -117.44 6.76
N ALA A 862 -25.86 -117.93 7.46
CA ALA A 862 -25.96 -119.34 7.84
C ALA A 862 -26.06 -120.27 6.63
N TYR A 863 -26.89 -119.92 5.64
CA TYR A 863 -27.02 -120.71 4.41
C TYR A 863 -25.72 -120.72 3.58
N LEU A 864 -25.02 -119.58 3.46
CA LEU A 864 -23.73 -119.51 2.77
C LEU A 864 -22.66 -120.38 3.46
N ARG A 865 -22.62 -120.37 4.79
CA ARG A 865 -21.70 -121.22 5.55
C ARG A 865 -22.01 -122.70 5.42
N GLU A 866 -23.28 -123.09 5.42
CA GLU A 866 -23.67 -124.48 5.18
C GLU A 866 -23.23 -124.93 3.78
N SER A 867 -23.40 -124.08 2.74
CA SER A 867 -22.88 -124.34 1.40
C SER A 867 -21.37 -124.53 1.39
N LYS A 868 -20.63 -123.63 2.05
CA LYS A 868 -19.16 -123.70 2.16
C LYS A 868 -18.71 -124.98 2.85
N GLU A 869 -19.39 -125.39 3.92
CA GLU A 869 -19.07 -126.63 4.63
C GLU A 869 -19.34 -127.87 3.76
N ILE A 870 -20.46 -127.90 3.03
CA ILE A 870 -20.77 -128.96 2.06
C ILE A 870 -19.66 -129.11 1.02
N LEU A 871 -19.19 -127.98 0.47
CA LEU A 871 -18.16 -127.96 -0.57
C LEU A 871 -16.75 -128.29 -0.05
N SER A 872 -16.44 -127.97 1.21
CA SER A 872 -15.14 -128.30 1.81
C SER A 872 -14.92 -129.79 2.08
N ARG A 873 -16.00 -130.58 2.08
CA ARG A 873 -15.97 -132.04 2.29
C ARG A 873 -15.71 -132.82 0.98
N ILE A 874 -15.58 -132.11 -0.15
CA ILE A 874 -15.28 -132.60 -1.52
C ILE A 874 -13.79 -132.41 -1.80
#